data_AF-A0A8J3J2A3-F1
#
_entry.id   AF-A0A8J3J2A3-F1
#
_cell.length_a   1.000
_cell.length_b   1.000
_cell.length_c   1.000
_cell.angle_alpha   90.00
_cell.angle_beta   90.00
_cell.angle_gamma   90.00
#
_symmetry.space_group_name_H-M   'P 1'
#
loop_
_entity.id
_entity.type
_entity.pdbx_description
1 polymer ?
#
loop_
_entity_poly.entity_id
_entity_poly.type
_entity_poly.pdbx_seq_one_letter_code
_entity_poly.pdbx_strand_id
1 'polypeptide(L)'
;MIPNRCIEVQTTAVDRPSVPAWFAEVVIASQHLTAKGLLEAFAHQVRLVRGRFGSYEALDFLAVLLGYAISGERTLADFFDRLTPFGTVFMALFGRAHLPHRATVSRFLASVDRLCLEAFRTLFEQNSFAEGWTSDSIGGIWDRQERRYIVFDVDATRQAARQRALPTDPALPLPRRRLDAVCAPGYKGRKRGEVVRTRTTVLQMHTRQWIGTYAGRGNGDYRSELVSALQAITTYLKHFALTPQVALVRLDGQYGDTVAIAQLLEAGVYLVTRARGYRVLEHPQIQSVLAHPPQATMTRTNSDEVVELFDGGWLPLDEGVSQTRIIVARHRAPAPNKKVPVGKRVGEYVYELFITTLPIEGFLVEDVLDLYHGRGAFEAVLADEDLEEDPDRWCSYTECGQELWQIACQWVWNLRLILGKTMQGAGVREMEWAPPKEAPPSLKSREDSPQEYGPWRWAAAFGGATGRFGAEAFVLQENGTLRCPAGSSLWLSEIHQENAFTQRAIYLGFRSDCEPCALKEQCLGRGAKGNRARRVSAVRRLLPAPTEVSHKPVVLGAMRWVDVAGRAFRRTWMAHWRSQYVEVIPLTTLSEKTFPPPRPPRAVRSHHRFRWHDRLARNAWWGPPQQRVTVAGVPAFLASN
;
A
#
# COMPACT_ATOMS: atom_id res chain seq x y z
N MET A 1 62.89 -22.67 0.79
CA MET A 1 62.87 -21.31 0.18
C MET A 1 62.04 -21.41 -1.10
N ILE A 2 60.86 -20.79 -1.16
CA ILE A 2 60.07 -20.74 -2.40
C ILE A 2 60.17 -19.32 -2.95
N PRO A 3 61.04 -19.06 -3.94
CA PRO A 3 61.07 -17.78 -4.64
C PRO A 3 60.25 -17.92 -5.92
N ASN A 4 58.94 -17.78 -5.81
CA ASN A 4 58.09 -17.51 -6.96
C ASN A 4 57.04 -16.50 -6.51
N ARG A 5 57.38 -15.21 -6.61
CA ARG A 5 56.37 -14.15 -6.48
C ARG A 5 55.54 -14.18 -7.77
N CYS A 6 54.45 -14.94 -7.77
CA CYS A 6 53.48 -14.97 -8.86
C CYS A 6 52.66 -13.67 -9.00
N ILE A 7 52.93 -12.67 -8.15
CA ILE A 7 52.23 -11.38 -8.09
C ILE A 7 53.27 -10.27 -7.92
N GLU A 8 53.22 -9.27 -8.80
CA GLU A 8 53.89 -7.99 -8.62
C GLU A 8 52.95 -7.04 -7.86
N VAL A 9 53.42 -6.44 -6.77
CA VAL A 9 52.65 -5.49 -5.96
C VAL A 9 53.30 -4.12 -6.05
N GLN A 10 52.57 -3.15 -6.61
CA GLN A 10 52.98 -1.75 -6.67
C GLN A 10 52.23 -0.94 -5.60
N THR A 11 52.95 -0.09 -4.87
CA THR A 11 52.36 0.80 -3.84
C THR A 11 52.83 2.23 -4.06
N THR A 12 52.00 3.20 -3.72
CA THR A 12 52.31 4.64 -3.80
C THR A 12 51.80 5.35 -2.55
N ALA A 13 52.51 6.39 -2.11
CA ALA A 13 52.07 7.25 -1.02
C ALA A 13 51.06 8.32 -1.46
N VAL A 14 50.77 8.41 -2.75
CA VAL A 14 49.82 9.38 -3.30
C VAL A 14 48.41 8.80 -3.21
N ASP A 15 47.55 9.48 -2.45
CA ASP A 15 46.13 9.12 -2.35
C ASP A 15 45.45 9.22 -3.73
N ARG A 16 44.85 8.12 -4.18
CA ARG A 16 44.05 8.06 -5.40
C ARG A 16 42.65 7.54 -5.06
N PRO A 17 41.62 8.40 -5.07
CA PRO A 17 40.25 7.98 -4.84
C PRO A 17 39.82 6.93 -5.89
N SER A 18 39.20 5.85 -5.45
CA SER A 18 38.62 4.85 -6.34
C SER A 18 37.25 5.31 -6.83
N VAL A 19 36.97 5.08 -8.11
CA VAL A 19 35.64 5.35 -8.67
C VAL A 19 34.62 4.44 -7.97
N PRO A 20 33.49 4.97 -7.47
CA PRO A 20 32.49 4.15 -6.80
C PRO A 20 31.92 3.08 -7.74
N ALA A 21 31.68 1.87 -7.22
CA ALA A 21 31.17 0.75 -8.03
C ALA A 21 29.81 1.05 -8.70
N TRP A 22 29.00 1.92 -8.11
CA TRP A 22 27.71 2.33 -8.67
C TRP A 22 27.82 3.42 -9.76
N PHE A 23 29.01 3.99 -10.00
CA PHE A 23 29.18 5.12 -10.91
C PHE A 23 28.90 4.74 -12.37
N ALA A 24 29.20 3.51 -12.79
CA ALA A 24 28.87 3.00 -14.11
C ALA A 24 27.35 3.08 -14.37
N GLU A 25 26.54 2.69 -13.38
CA GLU A 25 25.09 2.76 -13.48
C GLU A 25 24.59 4.20 -13.63
N VAL A 26 25.21 5.16 -12.92
CA VAL A 26 24.89 6.59 -13.06
C VAL A 26 25.17 7.10 -14.47
N VAL A 27 26.32 6.74 -15.04
CA VAL A 27 26.69 7.15 -16.42
C VAL A 27 25.62 6.67 -17.40
N ILE A 28 25.29 5.38 -17.36
CA ILE A 28 24.33 4.79 -18.29
C ILE A 28 22.91 5.34 -18.07
N ALA A 29 22.48 5.47 -16.81
CA ALA A 29 21.19 6.07 -16.48
C ALA A 29 21.10 7.53 -16.96
N SER A 30 22.14 8.33 -16.76
CA SER A 30 22.16 9.74 -17.21
C SER A 30 22.11 9.88 -18.73
N GLN A 31 22.82 9.01 -19.46
CA GLN A 31 22.77 8.97 -20.92
C GLN A 31 21.37 8.60 -21.41
N HIS A 32 20.75 7.59 -20.79
CA HIS A 32 19.36 7.20 -21.08
C HIS A 32 18.37 8.36 -20.84
N LEU A 33 18.46 9.01 -19.68
CA LEU A 33 17.63 10.18 -19.35
C LEU A 33 17.84 11.33 -20.34
N THR A 34 19.07 11.53 -20.82
CA THR A 34 19.40 12.55 -21.82
C THR A 34 18.79 12.21 -23.19
N ALA A 35 18.99 10.98 -23.67
CA ALA A 35 18.47 10.51 -24.94
C ALA A 35 16.93 10.58 -25.02
N LYS A 36 16.26 10.49 -23.87
CA LYS A 36 14.81 10.61 -23.74
C LYS A 36 14.30 12.03 -23.49
N GLY A 37 15.19 13.02 -23.45
CA GLY A 37 14.83 14.42 -23.17
C GLY A 37 14.35 14.66 -21.73
N LEU A 38 14.56 13.72 -20.81
CA LEU A 38 14.06 13.81 -19.44
C LEU A 38 14.79 14.85 -18.61
N LEU A 39 16.09 15.03 -18.83
CA LEU A 39 16.84 16.09 -18.16
C LEU A 39 16.32 17.48 -18.54
N GLU A 40 15.92 17.66 -19.79
CA GLU A 40 15.29 18.89 -20.26
C GLU A 40 13.89 19.06 -19.66
N ALA A 41 13.09 17.99 -19.59
CA ALA A 41 11.78 18.02 -18.95
C ALA A 41 11.90 18.38 -17.45
N PHE A 42 12.87 17.82 -16.73
CA PHE A 42 13.16 18.20 -15.34
C PHE A 42 13.50 19.68 -15.20
N ALA A 43 14.37 20.19 -16.07
CA ALA A 43 14.75 21.60 -16.04
C ALA A 43 13.54 22.53 -16.26
N HIS A 44 12.63 22.17 -17.16
CA HIS A 44 11.55 23.06 -17.59
C HIS A 44 10.25 22.91 -16.79
N GLN A 45 9.92 21.72 -16.30
CA GLN A 45 8.62 21.43 -15.70
C GLN A 45 8.69 21.34 -14.18
N VAL A 46 9.79 20.83 -13.61
CA VAL A 46 9.96 20.76 -12.15
C VAL A 46 10.50 22.08 -11.65
N ARG A 47 9.59 22.97 -11.27
CA ARG A 47 9.93 24.32 -10.81
C ARG A 47 9.64 24.48 -9.33
N LEU A 48 10.58 25.09 -8.62
CA LEU A 48 10.41 25.47 -7.24
C LEU A 48 10.36 26.99 -7.08
N VAL A 49 9.25 27.50 -6.56
CA VAL A 49 9.02 28.94 -6.36
C VAL A 49 9.61 29.38 -5.01
N ARG A 50 10.94 29.41 -4.85
CA ARG A 50 11.59 29.84 -3.58
C ARG A 50 12.93 30.58 -3.73
N GLY A 51 13.43 31.07 -2.59
CA GLY A 51 14.56 32.01 -2.39
C GLY A 51 15.97 31.48 -2.68
N ARG A 52 17.02 32.24 -2.27
CA ARG A 52 18.42 32.11 -2.75
C ARG A 52 19.06 30.72 -2.51
N PHE A 53 19.08 29.85 -3.53
CA PHE A 53 19.91 28.63 -3.60
C PHE A 53 21.26 28.86 -4.31
N GLY A 54 21.78 30.08 -4.30
CA GLY A 54 22.99 30.38 -5.06
C GLY A 54 22.72 30.28 -6.56
N SER A 55 23.50 29.48 -7.28
CA SER A 55 23.41 29.22 -8.74
C SER A 55 22.63 27.97 -9.13
N TYR A 56 22.12 27.21 -8.15
CA TYR A 56 21.46 25.93 -8.39
C TYR A 56 19.95 26.07 -8.68
N GLU A 57 19.42 25.11 -9.42
CA GLU A 57 18.01 24.89 -9.77
C GLU A 57 17.59 23.44 -9.50
N ALA A 58 16.30 23.13 -9.66
CA ALA A 58 15.72 21.83 -9.30
C ALA A 58 16.50 20.63 -9.90
N LEU A 59 16.89 20.71 -11.18
CA LEU A 59 17.69 19.67 -11.85
C LEU A 59 19.00 19.36 -11.12
N ASP A 60 19.67 20.36 -10.53
CA ASP A 60 20.91 20.16 -9.78
C ASP A 60 20.72 19.25 -8.57
N PHE A 61 19.55 19.36 -7.92
CA PHE A 61 19.20 18.55 -6.76
C PHE A 61 18.64 17.19 -7.17
N LEU A 62 17.84 17.13 -8.24
CA LEU A 62 17.34 15.87 -8.78
C LEU A 62 18.48 14.96 -9.25
N ALA A 63 19.52 15.51 -9.89
CA ALA A 63 20.73 14.76 -10.26
C ALA A 63 21.37 14.07 -9.04
N VAL A 64 21.54 14.82 -7.94
CA VAL A 64 22.08 14.30 -6.68
C VAL A 64 21.17 13.22 -6.08
N LEU A 65 19.85 13.41 -6.10
CA LEU A 65 18.89 12.44 -5.55
C LEU A 65 18.83 11.15 -6.37
N LEU A 66 18.85 11.24 -7.70
CA LEU A 66 18.91 10.08 -8.58
C LEU A 66 20.22 9.30 -8.39
N GLY A 67 21.36 9.99 -8.32
CA GLY A 67 22.64 9.35 -8.00
C GLY A 67 22.62 8.72 -6.61
N TYR A 68 21.99 9.36 -5.63
CA TYR A 68 21.87 8.81 -4.28
C TYR A 68 21.02 7.52 -4.27
N ALA A 69 19.86 7.53 -4.95
CA ALA A 69 19.03 6.34 -5.10
C ALA A 69 19.75 5.18 -5.83
N ILE A 70 20.50 5.49 -6.90
CA ILE A 70 21.32 4.49 -7.62
C ILE A 70 22.40 3.90 -6.69
N SER A 71 23.07 4.75 -5.91
CA SER A 71 24.22 4.34 -5.11
C SER A 71 23.91 3.31 -4.03
N GLY A 72 22.71 3.37 -3.44
CA GLY A 72 22.33 2.53 -2.31
C GLY A 72 23.10 2.85 -1.02
N GLU A 73 23.81 3.99 -0.96
CA GLU A 73 24.56 4.39 0.22
C GLU A 73 23.63 4.65 1.42
N ARG A 74 24.10 4.29 2.62
CA ARG A 74 23.23 4.30 3.81
C ARG A 74 22.82 5.70 4.26
N THR A 75 23.69 6.68 4.04
CA THR A 75 23.42 8.06 4.40
C THR A 75 23.81 8.99 3.27
N LEU A 76 23.16 10.16 3.23
CA LEU A 76 23.54 11.22 2.30
C LEU A 76 24.99 11.67 2.54
N ALA A 77 25.50 11.59 3.77
CA ALA A 77 26.89 11.91 4.08
C ALA A 77 27.86 10.92 3.39
N ASP A 78 27.65 9.61 3.56
CA ASP A 78 28.47 8.57 2.93
C ASP A 78 28.47 8.71 1.39
N PHE A 79 27.30 9.02 0.82
CA PHE A 79 27.17 9.31 -0.60
C PHE A 79 28.02 10.50 -1.02
N PHE A 80 27.94 11.63 -0.31
CA PHE A 80 28.75 12.82 -0.62
C PHE A 80 30.25 12.57 -0.45
N ASP A 81 30.66 11.81 0.57
CA ASP A 81 32.08 11.51 0.81
C ASP A 81 32.66 10.69 -0.35
N ARG A 82 31.91 9.70 -0.87
CA ARG A 82 32.30 8.94 -2.07
C ARG A 82 32.21 9.73 -3.36
N LEU A 83 31.23 10.65 -3.47
CA LEU A 83 30.97 11.41 -4.69
C LEU A 83 31.94 12.58 -4.86
N THR A 84 32.38 13.23 -3.77
CA THR A 84 33.15 14.48 -3.81
C THR A 84 34.35 14.46 -4.75
N PRO A 85 35.20 13.40 -4.79
CA PRO A 85 36.32 13.33 -5.73
C PRO A 85 35.91 13.36 -7.21
N PHE A 86 34.67 12.95 -7.52
CA PHE A 86 34.12 12.83 -8.87
C PHE A 86 32.99 13.83 -9.13
N GLY A 87 32.78 14.80 -8.24
CA GLY A 87 31.60 15.68 -8.26
C GLY A 87 31.43 16.46 -9.56
N THR A 88 32.53 16.95 -10.16
CA THR A 88 32.48 17.65 -11.46
C THR A 88 32.06 16.71 -12.58
N VAL A 89 32.65 15.52 -12.66
CA VAL A 89 32.32 14.49 -13.66
C VAL A 89 30.85 14.13 -13.55
N PHE A 90 30.42 13.82 -12.32
CA PHE A 90 29.06 13.41 -12.02
C PHE A 90 28.04 14.46 -12.44
N MET A 91 28.25 15.73 -12.08
CA MET A 91 27.31 16.79 -12.46
C MET A 91 27.31 17.04 -13.97
N ALA A 92 28.45 16.90 -14.64
CA ALA A 92 28.55 17.04 -16.09
C ALA A 92 27.70 15.99 -16.84
N LEU A 93 27.53 14.78 -16.29
CA LEU A 93 26.61 13.76 -16.83
C LEU A 93 25.15 14.26 -16.91
N PHE A 94 24.78 15.22 -16.06
CA PHE A 94 23.46 15.85 -16.04
C PHE A 94 23.46 17.25 -16.69
N GLY A 95 24.53 17.61 -17.41
CA GLY A 95 24.69 18.93 -18.04
C GLY A 95 24.92 20.07 -17.04
N ARG A 96 25.40 19.78 -15.83
CA ARG A 96 25.56 20.74 -14.74
C ARG A 96 27.03 20.94 -14.36
N ALA A 97 27.40 22.16 -13.96
CA ALA A 97 28.78 22.54 -13.71
C ALA A 97 29.29 22.24 -12.29
N HIS A 98 28.43 22.42 -11.28
CA HIS A 98 28.85 22.33 -9.88
C HIS A 98 27.94 21.42 -9.06
N LEU A 99 28.56 20.63 -8.18
CA LEU A 99 27.87 19.79 -7.20
C LEU A 99 27.30 20.66 -6.07
N PRO A 100 25.99 20.59 -5.77
CA PRO A 100 25.43 21.26 -4.61
C PRO A 100 26.00 20.69 -3.30
N HIS A 101 26.34 21.57 -2.34
CA HIS A 101 26.71 21.13 -1.00
C HIS A 101 25.54 20.43 -0.30
N ARG A 102 25.82 19.41 0.53
CA ARG A 102 24.81 18.62 1.30
C ARG A 102 23.77 19.46 2.03
N ALA A 103 24.19 20.57 2.65
CA ALA A 103 23.28 21.46 3.37
C ALA A 103 22.32 22.21 2.43
N THR A 104 22.72 22.43 1.18
CA THR A 104 21.85 23.04 0.16
C THR A 104 20.82 22.03 -0.34
N VAL A 105 21.18 20.75 -0.51
CA VAL A 105 20.22 19.67 -0.81
C VAL A 105 19.16 19.56 0.27
N SER A 106 19.57 19.55 1.55
CA SER A 106 18.62 19.52 2.67
C SER A 106 17.67 20.73 2.68
N ARG A 107 18.18 21.94 2.37
CA ARG A 107 17.35 23.15 2.25
C ARG A 107 16.41 23.10 1.04
N PHE A 108 16.84 22.50 -0.08
CA PHE A 108 16.00 22.27 -1.25
C PHE A 108 14.83 21.34 -0.88
N LEU A 109 15.12 20.18 -0.29
CA LEU A 109 14.10 19.22 0.13
C LEU A 109 13.11 19.83 1.12
N ALA A 110 13.60 20.59 2.10
CA ALA A 110 12.74 21.32 3.05
C ALA A 110 11.93 22.46 2.40
N SER A 111 12.23 22.78 1.14
CA SER A 111 11.58 23.84 0.38
C SER A 111 10.61 23.36 -0.66
N VAL A 112 10.65 22.08 -1.04
CA VAL A 112 9.71 21.46 -1.99
C VAL A 112 8.28 21.75 -1.54
N ASP A 113 7.52 22.40 -2.42
CA ASP A 113 6.08 22.61 -2.24
C ASP A 113 5.29 21.57 -3.04
N ARG A 114 3.96 21.57 -2.85
CA ARG A 114 3.06 20.64 -3.53
C ARG A 114 3.16 20.75 -5.05
N LEU A 115 3.26 21.96 -5.61
CA LEU A 115 3.36 22.16 -7.06
C LEU A 115 4.63 21.54 -7.66
N CYS A 116 5.78 21.74 -7.01
CA CYS A 116 7.04 21.12 -7.42
C CYS A 116 6.97 19.59 -7.35
N LEU A 117 6.37 19.06 -6.28
CA LEU A 117 6.19 17.62 -6.09
C LEU A 117 5.29 17.01 -7.16
N GLU A 118 4.11 17.59 -7.40
CA GLU A 118 3.16 17.08 -8.40
C GLU A 118 3.74 17.19 -9.81
N ALA A 119 4.50 18.24 -10.14
CA ALA A 119 5.19 18.32 -11.43
C ALA A 119 6.20 17.16 -11.62
N PHE A 120 6.95 16.80 -10.59
CA PHE A 120 7.86 15.66 -10.64
C PHE A 120 7.12 14.32 -10.73
N ARG A 121 6.01 14.18 -9.99
CA ARG A 121 5.11 13.01 -10.06
C ARG A 121 4.53 12.82 -11.46
N THR A 122 4.00 13.88 -12.06
CA THR A 122 3.44 13.82 -13.42
C THR A 122 4.48 13.38 -14.43
N LEU A 123 5.72 13.88 -14.34
CA LEU A 123 6.80 13.40 -15.20
C LEU A 123 7.14 11.94 -14.95
N PHE A 124 7.16 11.50 -13.68
CA PHE A 124 7.37 10.10 -13.33
C PHE A 124 6.30 9.20 -13.97
N GLU A 125 5.03 9.55 -13.86
CA GLU A 125 3.90 8.80 -14.42
C GLU A 125 3.97 8.75 -15.95
N GLN A 126 4.18 9.88 -16.61
CA GLN A 126 4.24 9.97 -18.08
C GLN A 126 5.35 9.11 -18.69
N ASN A 127 6.49 8.98 -18.01
CA ASN A 127 7.67 8.32 -18.57
C ASN A 127 7.85 6.89 -18.06
N SER A 128 7.59 6.63 -16.79
CA SER A 128 7.72 5.29 -16.23
C SER A 128 6.68 4.33 -16.76
N PHE A 129 5.48 4.81 -17.12
CA PHE A 129 4.43 3.95 -17.66
C PHE A 129 4.69 3.63 -19.13
N ALA A 130 5.23 4.60 -19.88
CA ALA A 130 5.37 4.51 -21.32
C ALA A 130 6.55 3.67 -21.80
N GLU A 131 7.61 3.63 -21.02
CA GLU A 131 8.88 3.18 -21.56
C GLU A 131 9.11 1.68 -21.39
N GLY A 132 9.38 0.98 -22.50
CA GLY A 132 9.79 -0.42 -22.49
C GLY A 132 8.67 -1.44 -22.29
N TRP A 133 7.41 -0.98 -22.28
CA TRP A 133 6.22 -1.83 -22.07
C TRP A 133 5.18 -1.62 -23.16
N THR A 134 4.38 -2.64 -23.39
CA THR A 134 3.28 -2.70 -24.36
C THR A 134 2.07 -3.31 -23.68
N SER A 135 0.88 -3.15 -24.27
CA SER A 135 -0.33 -3.79 -23.74
C SER A 135 -0.14 -5.30 -23.55
N ASP A 136 0.63 -5.99 -24.38
CA ASP A 136 0.88 -7.43 -24.21
C ASP A 136 1.95 -7.73 -23.15
N SER A 137 2.98 -6.88 -23.03
CA SER A 137 4.11 -7.14 -22.12
C SER A 137 3.89 -6.71 -20.67
N ILE A 138 2.81 -5.98 -20.38
CA ILE A 138 2.43 -5.66 -18.99
C ILE A 138 1.75 -6.83 -18.26
N GLY A 139 1.55 -7.97 -18.92
CA GLY A 139 1.07 -9.21 -18.30
C GLY A 139 -0.36 -9.13 -17.77
N GLY A 140 -0.78 -10.11 -16.99
CA GLY A 140 -2.14 -10.19 -16.48
C GLY A 140 -2.43 -11.53 -15.84
N ILE A 141 -3.62 -11.64 -15.26
CA ILE A 141 -4.24 -12.91 -14.92
C ILE A 141 -5.41 -13.14 -15.88
N TRP A 142 -5.48 -14.31 -16.48
CA TRP A 142 -6.62 -14.76 -17.28
C TRP A 142 -7.49 -15.62 -16.38
N ASP A 143 -8.76 -15.24 -16.27
CA ASP A 143 -9.74 -16.00 -15.52
C ASP A 143 -10.18 -17.26 -16.27
N ARG A 144 -11.06 -18.04 -15.64
CA ARG A 144 -11.57 -19.29 -16.22
C ARG A 144 -12.44 -19.11 -17.47
N GLN A 145 -12.75 -17.85 -17.82
CA GLN A 145 -13.49 -17.42 -19.01
C GLN A 145 -12.57 -16.72 -20.03
N GLU A 146 -11.25 -16.86 -19.87
CA GLU A 146 -10.21 -16.22 -20.71
C GLU A 146 -10.26 -14.69 -20.71
N ARG A 147 -10.88 -14.07 -19.70
CA ARG A 147 -10.88 -12.61 -19.53
C ARG A 147 -9.62 -12.21 -18.79
N ARG A 148 -8.97 -11.16 -19.28
CA ARG A 148 -7.73 -10.63 -18.73
C ARG A 148 -7.98 -9.57 -17.66
N TYR A 149 -7.24 -9.67 -16.56
CA TYR A 149 -7.18 -8.67 -15.50
C TYR A 149 -5.73 -8.28 -15.21
N ILE A 150 -5.50 -7.01 -14.90
CA ILE A 150 -4.21 -6.47 -14.48
C ILE A 150 -4.28 -6.23 -12.98
N VAL A 151 -3.39 -6.89 -12.26
CA VAL A 151 -3.35 -6.84 -10.80
C VAL A 151 -2.54 -5.64 -10.33
N PHE A 152 -3.19 -4.78 -9.55
CA PHE A 152 -2.58 -3.66 -8.84
C PHE A 152 -2.66 -3.91 -7.33
N ASP A 153 -1.52 -3.87 -6.65
CA ASP A 153 -1.47 -3.91 -5.19
C ASP A 153 -1.41 -2.49 -4.64
N VAL A 154 -2.32 -2.17 -3.72
CA VAL A 154 -2.34 -0.90 -2.99
C VAL A 154 -2.23 -1.21 -1.51
N ASP A 155 -1.13 -0.78 -0.90
CA ASP A 155 -0.89 -1.01 0.52
C ASP A 155 -0.15 0.14 1.19
N ALA A 156 -0.35 0.28 2.49
CA ALA A 156 0.20 1.33 3.33
C ALA A 156 1.34 0.79 4.20
N THR A 157 2.59 1.12 3.87
CA THR A 157 3.73 0.84 4.73
C THR A 157 3.87 1.91 5.81
N ARG A 158 4.50 1.54 6.94
CA ARG A 158 4.64 2.43 8.10
C ARG A 158 6.08 2.54 8.54
N GLN A 159 6.55 3.76 8.75
CA GLN A 159 7.87 4.03 9.33
C GLN A 159 7.72 4.69 10.70
N ALA A 160 8.20 3.98 11.73
CA ALA A 160 8.13 4.46 13.11
C ALA A 160 9.41 5.23 13.47
N ALA A 161 9.24 6.30 14.25
CA ALA A 161 10.35 7.09 14.77
C ALA A 161 10.21 7.32 16.28
N ARG A 162 11.36 7.41 16.96
CA ARG A 162 11.46 7.83 18.36
C ARG A 162 11.78 9.31 18.43
N GLN A 163 11.17 10.04 19.35
CA GLN A 163 11.51 11.43 19.57
C GLN A 163 12.38 11.55 20.83
N ARG A 164 13.50 12.27 20.74
CA ARG A 164 14.38 12.52 21.91
C ARG A 164 13.71 13.49 22.88
N ALA A 165 14.02 13.45 24.18
CA ALA A 165 13.52 14.47 25.11
C ALA A 165 13.83 15.89 24.61
N LEU A 166 12.87 16.80 24.75
CA LEU A 166 13.07 18.20 24.41
C LEU A 166 13.88 18.89 25.53
N PRO A 167 14.79 19.83 25.20
CA PRO A 167 15.44 20.67 26.20
C PRO A 167 14.39 21.44 27.01
N THR A 168 14.56 21.51 28.33
CA THR A 168 13.66 22.19 29.26
C THR A 168 14.24 23.48 29.85
N ASP A 169 15.45 23.86 29.45
CA ASP A 169 16.10 25.09 29.90
C ASP A 169 15.40 26.33 29.29
N PRO A 170 14.83 27.23 30.10
CA PRO A 170 14.15 28.42 29.62
C PRO A 170 15.07 29.44 28.95
N ALA A 171 16.40 29.33 29.09
CA ALA A 171 17.37 30.17 28.40
C ALA A 171 17.59 29.76 26.92
N LEU A 172 17.11 28.58 26.52
CA LEU A 172 17.21 28.09 25.15
C LEU A 172 16.02 28.55 24.30
N PRO A 173 16.19 28.65 22.96
CA PRO A 173 15.07 28.85 22.06
C PRO A 173 13.98 27.79 22.26
N LEU A 174 12.71 28.16 22.04
CA LEU A 174 11.57 27.25 22.17
C LEU A 174 11.85 25.92 21.46
N PRO A 175 11.84 24.80 22.17
CA PRO A 175 12.23 23.52 21.62
C PRO A 175 11.21 23.08 20.56
N ARG A 176 11.72 22.66 19.39
CA ARG A 176 10.89 22.17 18.28
C ARG A 176 11.22 20.74 17.95
N ARG A 177 10.19 19.90 17.81
CA ARG A 177 10.28 18.55 17.27
C ARG A 177 10.57 18.62 15.77
N ARG A 178 11.60 17.90 15.30
CA ARG A 178 11.96 17.85 13.88
C ARG A 178 10.96 17.06 13.02
N LEU A 179 10.31 16.05 13.60
CA LEU A 179 9.46 15.11 12.86
C LEU A 179 7.98 15.45 12.86
N ASP A 180 7.52 16.48 13.59
CA ASP A 180 6.08 16.78 13.70
C ASP A 180 5.43 17.17 12.36
N ALA A 181 6.24 17.64 11.41
CA ALA A 181 5.77 17.96 10.07
C ALA A 181 5.56 16.72 9.19
N VAL A 182 6.09 15.55 9.55
CA VAL A 182 6.03 14.32 8.72
C VAL A 182 5.55 13.08 9.49
N CYS A 183 5.43 13.18 10.81
CA CYS A 183 5.01 12.10 11.68
C CYS A 183 3.95 12.60 12.66
N ALA A 184 3.08 11.68 13.08
CA ALA A 184 2.12 11.90 14.14
C ALA A 184 1.95 10.60 14.95
N PRO A 185 1.30 10.63 16.12
CA PRO A 185 0.90 9.41 16.82
C PRO A 185 0.07 8.51 15.90
N GLY A 186 0.28 7.21 15.98
CA GLY A 186 -0.42 6.24 15.14
C GLY A 186 -0.06 4.80 15.46
N TYR A 187 -0.62 3.88 14.69
CA TYR A 187 -0.38 2.46 14.82
C TYR A 187 1.04 2.12 14.37
N LYS A 188 1.87 1.62 15.28
CA LYS A 188 3.28 1.31 15.03
C LYS A 188 3.53 -0.11 14.53
N GLY A 189 2.51 -0.96 14.55
CA GLY A 189 2.68 -2.40 14.41
C GLY A 189 3.69 -2.94 15.43
N ARG A 190 4.65 -3.73 14.95
CA ARG A 190 5.74 -4.30 15.77
C ARG A 190 6.97 -3.39 15.89
N LYS A 191 6.95 -2.19 15.27
CA LYS A 191 8.11 -1.28 15.25
C LYS A 191 8.20 -0.48 16.57
N ARG A 192 9.41 -0.30 17.08
CA ARG A 192 9.67 0.49 18.31
C ARG A 192 9.73 1.99 17.97
N GLY A 193 8.73 2.77 18.38
CA GLY A 193 8.67 4.22 18.15
C GLY A 193 7.61 4.91 19.00
N GLU A 194 7.48 6.22 18.83
CA GLU A 194 6.46 7.07 19.46
C GLU A 194 5.50 7.65 18.43
N VAL A 195 6.04 8.03 17.27
CA VAL A 195 5.30 8.59 16.14
C VAL A 195 5.56 7.76 14.87
N VAL A 196 4.67 7.88 13.89
CA VAL A 196 4.74 7.14 12.63
C VAL A 196 4.48 8.05 11.44
N ARG A 197 4.99 7.62 10.29
CA ARG A 197 4.65 8.09 8.95
C ARG A 197 4.13 6.89 8.16
N THR A 198 3.07 7.09 7.40
CA THR A 198 2.54 6.11 6.45
C THR A 198 2.98 6.48 5.04
N ARG A 199 3.27 5.47 4.23
CA ARG A 199 3.48 5.58 2.78
C ARG A 199 2.58 4.57 2.09
N THR A 200 1.55 5.04 1.41
CA THR A 200 0.75 4.21 0.51
C THR A 200 1.49 4.07 -0.81
N THR A 201 1.66 2.85 -1.30
CA THR A 201 2.30 2.55 -2.58
C THR A 201 1.33 1.82 -3.49
N VAL A 202 1.55 1.98 -4.79
CA VAL A 202 0.79 1.29 -5.83
C VAL A 202 1.76 0.55 -6.72
N LEU A 203 1.61 -0.77 -6.79
CA LEU A 203 2.45 -1.65 -7.59
C LEU A 203 1.61 -2.28 -8.70
N GLN A 204 2.09 -2.22 -9.95
CA GLN A 204 1.61 -3.13 -10.99
C GLN A 204 2.34 -4.46 -10.83
N MET A 205 1.60 -5.52 -10.49
CA MET A 205 2.18 -6.75 -9.95
C MET A 205 2.92 -7.60 -10.99
N HIS A 206 2.52 -7.53 -12.26
CA HIS A 206 3.05 -8.37 -13.33
C HIS A 206 4.41 -7.88 -13.85
N THR A 207 4.62 -6.57 -13.89
CA THR A 207 5.89 -5.95 -14.29
C THR A 207 6.76 -5.60 -13.09
N ARG A 208 6.16 -5.55 -11.89
CA ARG A 208 6.76 -5.04 -10.64
C ARG A 208 7.08 -3.55 -10.69
N GLN A 209 6.43 -2.81 -11.58
CA GLN A 209 6.57 -1.35 -11.65
C GLN A 209 5.84 -0.67 -10.50
N TRP A 210 6.52 0.28 -9.88
CA TRP A 210 5.85 1.25 -9.03
C TRP A 210 5.09 2.23 -9.90
N ILE A 211 3.81 2.45 -9.61
CA ILE A 211 2.99 3.42 -10.34
C ILE A 211 2.58 4.62 -9.50
N GLY A 212 2.78 4.56 -8.19
CA GLY A 212 2.54 5.70 -7.32
C GLY A 212 3.03 5.49 -5.89
N THR A 213 3.27 6.61 -5.21
CA THR A 213 3.50 6.67 -3.77
C THR A 213 2.89 7.93 -3.17
N TYR A 214 2.28 7.81 -1.99
CA TYR A 214 1.60 8.89 -1.29
C TYR A 214 1.92 8.79 0.19
N ALA A 215 2.50 9.84 0.77
CA ALA A 215 2.91 9.84 2.16
C ALA A 215 1.94 10.67 3.02
N GLY A 216 1.71 10.18 4.23
CA GLY A 216 0.91 10.85 5.23
C GLY A 216 1.53 10.74 6.61
N ARG A 217 1.40 11.79 7.43
CA ARG A 217 1.78 11.72 8.84
C ARG A 217 0.86 10.78 9.61
N GLY A 218 1.36 10.15 10.68
CA GLY A 218 0.54 9.29 11.52
C GLY A 218 0.13 8.03 10.77
N ASN A 219 -1.16 7.69 10.83
CA ASN A 219 -1.73 6.58 10.06
C ASN A 219 -1.96 6.93 8.58
N GLY A 220 -1.70 8.17 8.15
CA GLY A 220 -2.06 8.66 6.83
C GLY A 220 -3.55 8.98 6.69
N ASP A 221 -3.92 9.54 5.56
CA ASP A 221 -5.32 9.68 5.12
C ASP A 221 -5.59 8.64 4.03
N TYR A 222 -5.78 7.39 4.46
CA TYR A 222 -5.90 6.24 3.55
C TYR A 222 -7.01 6.40 2.50
N ARG A 223 -8.02 7.24 2.76
CA ARG A 223 -9.11 7.50 1.80
C ARG A 223 -8.65 8.43 0.69
N SER A 224 -8.02 9.55 1.04
CA SER A 224 -7.46 10.47 0.05
C SER A 224 -6.30 9.81 -0.71
N GLU A 225 -5.47 9.03 -0.01
CA GLU A 225 -4.39 8.26 -0.61
C GLU A 225 -4.93 7.17 -1.57
N LEU A 226 -6.04 6.50 -1.24
CA LEU A 226 -6.70 5.56 -2.15
C LEU A 226 -7.25 6.26 -3.40
N VAL A 227 -7.86 7.44 -3.26
CA VAL A 227 -8.31 8.23 -4.42
C VAL A 227 -7.14 8.55 -5.35
N SER A 228 -6.00 9.01 -4.79
CA SER A 228 -4.81 9.27 -5.60
C SER A 228 -4.24 8.00 -6.24
N ALA A 229 -4.25 6.86 -5.51
CA ALA A 229 -3.85 5.57 -6.06
C ALA A 229 -4.73 5.14 -7.25
N LEU A 230 -6.06 5.30 -7.15
CA LEU A 230 -6.99 5.00 -8.24
C LEU A 230 -6.81 5.94 -9.44
N GLN A 231 -6.45 7.20 -9.21
CA GLN A 231 -6.08 8.13 -10.28
C GLN A 231 -4.81 7.69 -11.01
N ALA A 232 -3.79 7.23 -10.29
CA ALA A 232 -2.58 6.68 -10.92
C ALA A 232 -2.86 5.41 -11.71
N ILE A 233 -3.67 4.48 -11.17
CA ILE A 233 -4.13 3.28 -11.89
C ILE A 233 -4.88 3.67 -13.16
N THR A 234 -5.81 4.62 -13.07
CA THR A 234 -6.58 5.12 -14.23
C THR A 234 -5.66 5.71 -15.30
N THR A 235 -4.66 6.49 -14.87
CA THR A 235 -3.66 7.09 -15.78
C THR A 235 -2.81 6.03 -16.46
N TYR A 236 -2.38 5.02 -15.71
CA TYR A 236 -1.66 3.86 -16.22
C TYR A 236 -2.48 3.09 -17.26
N LEU A 237 -3.74 2.77 -16.96
CA LEU A 237 -4.63 2.07 -17.91
C LEU A 237 -4.86 2.86 -19.20
N LYS A 238 -5.13 4.17 -19.08
CA LYS A 238 -5.28 5.07 -20.24
C LYS A 238 -4.05 5.07 -21.12
N HIS A 239 -2.86 5.02 -20.52
CA HIS A 239 -1.61 4.95 -21.27
C HIS A 239 -1.57 3.73 -22.21
N PHE A 240 -2.04 2.57 -21.74
CA PHE A 240 -2.09 1.34 -22.53
C PHE A 240 -3.39 1.16 -23.34
N ALA A 241 -4.22 2.21 -23.43
CA ALA A 241 -5.55 2.15 -24.06
C ALA A 241 -6.46 1.06 -23.47
N LEU A 242 -6.37 0.86 -22.16
CA LEU A 242 -7.16 -0.10 -21.40
C LEU A 242 -8.25 0.59 -20.58
N THR A 243 -9.33 -0.13 -20.29
CA THR A 243 -10.46 0.39 -19.52
C THR A 243 -10.36 -0.03 -18.04
N PRO A 244 -11.02 0.67 -17.09
CA PRO A 244 -11.02 0.28 -15.68
C PRO A 244 -11.48 -1.15 -15.40
N GLN A 245 -12.29 -1.73 -16.29
CA GLN A 245 -12.79 -3.10 -16.17
C GLN A 245 -11.71 -4.17 -16.35
N VAL A 246 -10.49 -3.83 -16.76
CA VAL A 246 -9.39 -4.80 -16.70
C VAL A 246 -8.57 -4.66 -15.41
N ALA A 247 -8.75 -3.61 -14.61
CA ALA A 247 -8.00 -3.48 -13.35
C ALA A 247 -8.62 -4.31 -12.24
N LEU A 248 -7.75 -5.04 -11.53
CA LEU A 248 -8.05 -5.73 -10.29
C LEU A 248 -7.16 -5.17 -9.19
N VAL A 249 -7.77 -4.44 -8.26
CA VAL A 249 -7.10 -3.81 -7.12
C VAL A 249 -7.15 -4.75 -5.91
N ARG A 250 -5.99 -5.23 -5.48
CA ARG A 250 -5.85 -6.03 -4.26
C ARG A 250 -5.40 -5.12 -3.13
N LEU A 251 -6.11 -5.19 -2.01
CA LEU A 251 -5.86 -4.33 -0.86
C LEU A 251 -5.75 -5.14 0.42
N ASP A 252 -5.13 -4.55 1.43
CA ASP A 252 -5.15 -5.08 2.78
C ASP A 252 -6.47 -4.83 3.51
N GLY A 253 -6.61 -5.42 4.69
CA GLY A 253 -7.83 -5.28 5.50
C GLY A 253 -8.05 -3.88 6.08
N GLN A 254 -7.12 -2.94 5.93
CA GLN A 254 -7.35 -1.54 6.29
C GLN A 254 -8.44 -0.93 5.40
N TYR A 255 -8.50 -1.34 4.14
CA TYR A 255 -9.44 -0.85 3.12
C TYR A 255 -10.76 -1.64 3.07
N GLY A 256 -10.92 -2.66 3.93
CA GLY A 256 -12.12 -3.50 3.98
C GLY A 256 -13.33 -2.85 4.67
N ASP A 257 -13.54 -1.55 4.51
CA ASP A 257 -14.70 -0.82 5.02
C ASP A 257 -15.55 -0.25 3.88
N THR A 258 -16.82 0.05 4.17
CA THR A 258 -17.81 0.50 3.20
C THR A 258 -17.35 1.71 2.38
N VAL A 259 -16.61 2.65 2.98
CA VAL A 259 -16.20 3.89 2.32
C VAL A 259 -15.13 3.62 1.27
N ALA A 260 -14.09 2.85 1.63
CA ALA A 260 -13.06 2.46 0.66
C ALA A 260 -13.64 1.59 -0.47
N ILE A 261 -14.58 0.69 -0.15
CA ILE A 261 -15.26 -0.12 -1.17
C ILE A 261 -16.09 0.75 -2.12
N ALA A 262 -16.82 1.74 -1.62
CA ALA A 262 -17.58 2.67 -2.47
C ALA A 262 -16.68 3.42 -3.46
N GLN A 263 -15.50 3.88 -3.02
CA GLN A 263 -14.52 4.55 -3.90
C GLN A 263 -14.02 3.62 -5.03
N LEU A 264 -13.80 2.34 -4.73
CA LEU A 264 -13.39 1.33 -5.72
C LEU A 264 -14.49 1.04 -6.74
N LEU A 265 -15.74 0.94 -6.27
CA LEU A 265 -16.92 0.73 -7.12
C LEU A 265 -17.14 1.93 -8.05
N GLU A 266 -17.02 3.16 -7.54
CA GLU A 266 -17.13 4.39 -8.32
C GLU A 266 -16.03 4.49 -9.40
N ALA A 267 -14.82 4.02 -9.09
CA ALA A 267 -13.72 3.94 -10.05
C ALA A 267 -13.91 2.86 -11.14
N GLY A 268 -14.90 1.97 -11.01
CA GLY A 268 -15.21 0.93 -11.99
C GLY A 268 -14.16 -0.17 -12.10
N VAL A 269 -13.35 -0.38 -11.06
CA VAL A 269 -12.32 -1.41 -11.00
C VAL A 269 -12.81 -2.66 -10.28
N TYR A 270 -12.23 -3.82 -10.61
CA TYR A 270 -12.40 -5.02 -9.79
C TYR A 270 -11.59 -4.91 -8.50
N LEU A 271 -12.06 -5.55 -7.43
CA LEU A 271 -11.37 -5.51 -6.14
C LEU A 271 -11.33 -6.87 -5.45
N VAL A 272 -10.31 -7.06 -4.60
CA VAL A 272 -10.31 -8.07 -3.54
C VAL A 272 -9.64 -7.50 -2.30
N THR A 273 -10.33 -7.60 -1.16
CA THR A 273 -9.81 -7.17 0.14
C THR A 273 -10.39 -8.02 1.26
N ARG A 274 -9.74 -8.02 2.42
CA ARG A 274 -10.29 -8.63 3.63
C ARG A 274 -11.20 -7.62 4.32
N ALA A 275 -12.41 -8.02 4.68
CA ALA A 275 -13.33 -7.16 5.42
C ALA A 275 -12.73 -6.79 6.80
N ARG A 276 -12.92 -5.53 7.18
CA ARG A 276 -12.53 -5.02 8.50
C ARG A 276 -13.56 -5.37 9.57
N GLY A 277 -14.83 -5.46 9.17
CA GLY A 277 -15.97 -5.77 10.03
C GLY A 277 -16.53 -7.16 9.79
N TYR A 278 -17.20 -7.71 10.80
CA TYR A 278 -17.80 -9.05 10.77
C TYR A 278 -19.32 -9.05 10.97
N ARG A 279 -19.98 -7.89 10.85
CA ARG A 279 -21.44 -7.80 10.99
C ARG A 279 -22.17 -8.61 9.91
N VAL A 280 -21.58 -8.71 8.72
CA VAL A 280 -22.09 -9.53 7.60
C VAL A 280 -22.25 -11.01 7.98
N LEU A 281 -21.51 -11.54 8.96
CA LEU A 281 -21.76 -12.91 9.45
C LEU A 281 -23.17 -13.09 10.00
N GLU A 282 -23.80 -12.05 10.53
CA GLU A 282 -25.16 -12.11 11.07
C GLU A 282 -26.24 -12.03 9.98
N HIS A 283 -25.86 -11.78 8.72
CA HIS A 283 -26.79 -11.69 7.60
C HIS A 283 -27.45 -13.06 7.31
N PRO A 284 -28.79 -13.12 7.13
CA PRO A 284 -29.51 -14.38 6.90
C PRO A 284 -28.98 -15.18 5.71
N GLN A 285 -28.64 -14.53 4.60
CA GLN A 285 -27.98 -15.17 3.44
C GLN A 285 -26.69 -15.89 3.84
N ILE A 286 -25.82 -15.23 4.62
CA ILE A 286 -24.55 -15.81 5.07
C ILE A 286 -24.81 -16.96 6.05
N GLN A 287 -25.77 -16.81 6.96
CA GLN A 287 -26.16 -17.89 7.88
C GLN A 287 -26.72 -19.11 7.13
N SER A 288 -27.48 -18.89 6.04
CA SER A 288 -27.99 -19.96 5.18
C SER A 288 -26.85 -20.71 4.51
N VAL A 289 -25.92 -19.98 3.89
CA VAL A 289 -24.75 -20.57 3.22
C VAL A 289 -23.91 -21.38 4.22
N LEU A 290 -23.68 -20.86 5.43
CA LEU A 290 -22.89 -21.54 6.46
C LEU A 290 -23.55 -22.80 7.05
N ALA A 291 -24.84 -23.00 6.82
CA ALA A 291 -25.58 -24.21 7.20
C ALA A 291 -25.37 -25.38 6.22
N HIS A 292 -24.84 -25.11 5.03
CA HIS A 292 -24.51 -26.11 4.02
C HIS A 292 -23.03 -26.55 4.14
N PRO A 293 -22.64 -27.67 3.51
CA PRO A 293 -21.22 -28.03 3.39
C PRO A 293 -20.42 -26.93 2.67
N PRO A 294 -19.12 -26.77 2.97
CA PRO A 294 -18.26 -25.83 2.26
C PRO A 294 -18.16 -26.18 0.77
N GLN A 295 -18.05 -25.16 -0.08
CA GLN A 295 -17.88 -25.35 -1.52
C GLN A 295 -16.47 -25.78 -1.88
N ALA A 296 -15.49 -25.33 -1.09
CA ALA A 296 -14.11 -25.75 -1.24
C ALA A 296 -13.43 -25.84 0.13
N THR A 297 -12.36 -26.60 0.16
CA THR A 297 -11.47 -26.69 1.33
C THR A 297 -10.05 -26.47 0.86
N MET A 298 -9.30 -25.68 1.60
CA MET A 298 -7.92 -25.35 1.26
C MET A 298 -7.02 -25.52 2.47
N THR A 299 -5.82 -26.07 2.25
CA THR A 299 -4.81 -26.16 3.30
C THR A 299 -3.94 -24.92 3.25
N ARG A 300 -3.82 -24.19 4.37
CA ARG A 300 -2.91 -23.05 4.48
C ARG A 300 -1.46 -23.52 4.40
N THR A 301 -0.72 -22.98 3.43
CA THR A 301 0.68 -23.32 3.17
C THR A 301 1.61 -23.16 4.39
N ASN A 302 1.27 -22.28 5.33
CA ASN A 302 2.13 -21.94 6.48
C ASN A 302 1.70 -22.57 7.82
N SER A 303 0.52 -23.18 7.90
CA SER A 303 -0.03 -23.67 9.18
C SER A 303 -0.64 -25.06 9.14
N ASP A 304 -0.60 -25.74 7.98
CA ASP A 304 -1.30 -27.00 7.68
C ASP A 304 -2.79 -26.98 8.07
N GLU A 305 -3.32 -25.77 8.23
CA GLU A 305 -4.66 -25.53 8.71
C GLU A 305 -5.63 -25.64 7.56
N VAL A 306 -6.59 -26.55 7.70
CA VAL A 306 -7.67 -26.72 6.73
C VAL A 306 -8.69 -25.61 6.93
N VAL A 307 -8.90 -24.83 5.87
CA VAL A 307 -9.83 -23.72 5.80
C VAL A 307 -11.00 -24.12 4.90
N GLU A 308 -12.19 -24.04 5.47
CA GLU A 308 -13.46 -24.24 4.78
C GLU A 308 -13.90 -22.93 4.11
N LEU A 309 -14.28 -22.99 2.83
CA LEU A 309 -14.65 -21.83 2.02
C LEU A 309 -16.10 -21.87 1.57
N PHE A 310 -16.73 -20.70 1.61
CA PHE A 310 -18.12 -20.50 1.24
C PHE A 310 -18.27 -19.21 0.42
N ASP A 311 -19.06 -19.28 -0.63
CA ASP A 311 -19.55 -18.14 -1.40
C ASP A 311 -20.81 -17.61 -0.71
N GLY A 312 -20.66 -16.49 -0.04
CA GLY A 312 -21.75 -15.76 0.59
C GLY A 312 -22.68 -15.07 -0.40
N GLY A 313 -22.37 -15.07 -1.70
CA GLY A 313 -23.11 -14.40 -2.75
C GLY A 313 -22.94 -12.88 -2.73
N TRP A 314 -23.75 -12.21 -3.56
CA TRP A 314 -23.75 -10.76 -3.72
C TRP A 314 -24.61 -10.09 -2.63
N LEU A 315 -24.02 -9.16 -1.89
CA LEU A 315 -24.65 -8.45 -0.78
C LEU A 315 -24.24 -6.96 -0.79
N PRO A 316 -25.18 -6.03 -0.52
CA PRO A 316 -24.81 -4.65 -0.21
C PRO A 316 -24.11 -4.61 1.15
N LEU A 317 -22.99 -3.89 1.25
CA LEU A 317 -22.27 -3.73 2.52
C LEU A 317 -22.96 -2.72 3.46
N ASP A 318 -23.70 -1.78 2.88
CA ASP A 318 -24.45 -0.73 3.58
C ASP A 318 -25.57 -0.21 2.66
N GLU A 319 -26.49 0.58 3.22
CA GLU A 319 -27.57 1.19 2.44
C GLU A 319 -27.01 2.09 1.32
N GLY A 320 -27.47 1.87 0.08
CA GLY A 320 -27.08 2.66 -1.08
C GLY A 320 -25.75 2.29 -1.74
N VAL A 321 -25.02 1.30 -1.22
CA VAL A 321 -23.78 0.79 -1.85
C VAL A 321 -24.11 -0.38 -2.76
N SER A 322 -23.56 -0.39 -3.98
CA SER A 322 -23.71 -1.51 -4.92
C SER A 322 -23.28 -2.84 -4.29
N GLN A 323 -23.89 -3.93 -4.75
CA GLN A 323 -23.63 -5.25 -4.21
C GLN A 323 -22.17 -5.67 -4.44
N THR A 324 -21.60 -6.35 -3.44
CA THR A 324 -20.27 -6.99 -3.51
C THR A 324 -20.41 -8.46 -3.17
N ARG A 325 -19.57 -9.30 -3.78
CA ARG A 325 -19.51 -10.73 -3.48
C ARG A 325 -18.70 -10.95 -2.21
N ILE A 326 -19.26 -11.73 -1.28
CA ILE A 326 -18.64 -12.02 0.02
C ILE A 326 -18.13 -13.46 0.02
N ILE A 327 -16.83 -13.65 0.24
CA ILE A 327 -16.26 -14.98 0.48
C ILE A 327 -16.03 -15.15 1.97
N VAL A 328 -16.54 -16.25 2.52
CA VAL A 328 -16.37 -16.60 3.93
C VAL A 328 -15.37 -17.75 4.03
N ALA A 329 -14.29 -17.51 4.74
CA ALA A 329 -13.33 -18.54 5.12
C ALA A 329 -13.47 -18.83 6.61
N ARG A 330 -13.52 -20.11 7.00
CA ARG A 330 -13.50 -20.48 8.42
C ARG A 330 -12.56 -21.66 8.68
N HIS A 331 -11.95 -21.65 9.86
CA HIS A 331 -11.14 -22.76 10.37
C HIS A 331 -11.50 -23.02 11.83
N ARG A 332 -11.12 -24.20 12.34
CA ARG A 332 -11.36 -24.58 13.73
C ARG A 332 -10.62 -23.64 14.67
N ALA A 333 -11.33 -23.09 15.64
CA ALA A 333 -10.74 -22.16 16.59
C ALA A 333 -9.67 -22.85 17.43
N PRO A 334 -8.52 -22.21 17.68
CA PRO A 334 -7.53 -22.77 18.58
C PRO A 334 -8.05 -22.80 20.02
N ALA A 335 -7.31 -23.49 20.89
CA ALA A 335 -7.62 -23.57 22.32
C ALA A 335 -7.94 -22.19 22.92
N PRO A 336 -8.89 -22.07 23.87
CA PRO A 336 -9.41 -20.78 24.38
C PRO A 336 -8.35 -19.79 24.88
N ASN A 337 -7.20 -20.30 25.32
CA ASN A 337 -6.07 -19.51 25.82
C ASN A 337 -5.18 -18.93 24.71
N LYS A 338 -5.30 -19.40 23.46
CA LYS A 338 -4.51 -18.92 22.34
C LYS A 338 -5.17 -17.70 21.70
N LYS A 339 -4.42 -16.61 21.59
CA LYS A 339 -4.90 -15.41 20.88
C LYS A 339 -5.09 -15.71 19.40
N VAL A 340 -6.20 -15.25 18.85
CA VAL A 340 -6.50 -15.27 17.42
C VAL A 340 -6.04 -13.93 16.84
N PRO A 341 -4.91 -13.89 16.12
CA PRO A 341 -4.36 -12.62 15.62
C PRO A 341 -5.13 -12.08 14.42
N VAL A 342 -5.79 -12.96 13.67
CA VAL A 342 -6.52 -12.67 12.44
C VAL A 342 -7.81 -13.45 12.45
N GLY A 343 -8.91 -12.80 12.07
CA GLY A 343 -10.24 -13.41 12.09
C GLY A 343 -11.05 -13.06 13.33
N LYS A 344 -12.34 -13.42 13.30
CA LYS A 344 -13.26 -13.33 14.44
C LYS A 344 -13.63 -14.72 14.90
N ARG A 345 -13.34 -15.02 16.18
CA ARG A 345 -13.83 -16.25 16.82
C ARG A 345 -15.33 -16.16 17.06
N VAL A 346 -16.08 -17.13 16.56
CA VAL A 346 -17.51 -17.32 16.83
C VAL A 346 -17.72 -18.81 17.11
N GLY A 347 -18.04 -19.13 18.37
CA GLY A 347 -18.16 -20.53 18.82
C GLY A 347 -16.84 -21.30 18.66
N GLU A 348 -16.90 -22.41 17.93
CA GLU A 348 -15.79 -23.33 17.67
C GLU A 348 -14.96 -22.96 16.44
N TYR A 349 -15.27 -21.85 15.77
CA TYR A 349 -14.64 -21.45 14.52
C TYR A 349 -14.06 -20.04 14.60
N VAL A 350 -13.07 -19.78 13.77
CA VAL A 350 -12.54 -18.46 13.46
C VAL A 350 -12.89 -18.15 12.02
N TYR A 351 -13.49 -16.98 11.80
CA TYR A 351 -13.96 -16.53 10.50
C TYR A 351 -13.09 -15.41 9.95
N GLU A 352 -12.81 -15.47 8.66
CA GLU A 352 -12.28 -14.38 7.84
C GLU A 352 -13.26 -14.11 6.70
N LEU A 353 -13.48 -12.83 6.42
CA LEU A 353 -14.38 -12.40 5.35
C LEU A 353 -13.57 -11.67 4.30
N PHE A 354 -13.81 -11.99 3.04
CA PHE A 354 -13.23 -11.31 1.90
C PHE A 354 -14.34 -10.68 1.06
N ILE A 355 -14.09 -9.46 0.61
CA ILE A 355 -15.01 -8.67 -0.22
C ILE A 355 -14.37 -8.63 -1.61
N THR A 356 -15.16 -8.94 -2.63
CA THR A 356 -14.71 -8.88 -4.01
C THR A 356 -15.84 -8.48 -4.97
N THR A 357 -15.46 -7.97 -6.14
CA THR A 357 -16.38 -7.75 -7.27
C THR A 357 -16.10 -8.72 -8.41
N LEU A 358 -15.24 -9.72 -8.21
CA LEU A 358 -14.88 -10.69 -9.22
C LEU A 358 -16.05 -11.64 -9.54
N PRO A 359 -16.32 -11.89 -10.84
CA PRO A 359 -17.43 -12.72 -11.28
C PRO A 359 -17.26 -14.18 -10.86
N ILE A 360 -18.36 -14.85 -10.50
CA ILE A 360 -18.37 -16.25 -10.07
C ILE A 360 -17.98 -17.22 -11.20
N GLU A 361 -18.25 -16.81 -12.45
CA GLU A 361 -17.95 -17.58 -13.65
C GLU A 361 -16.46 -17.60 -13.98
N GLY A 362 -15.74 -16.54 -13.57
CA GLY A 362 -14.30 -16.38 -13.80
C GLY A 362 -13.46 -16.81 -12.59
N PHE A 363 -13.97 -16.62 -11.36
CA PHE A 363 -13.23 -16.84 -10.13
C PHE A 363 -14.05 -17.64 -9.10
N LEU A 364 -13.59 -18.84 -8.78
CA LEU A 364 -14.11 -19.65 -7.68
C LEU A 364 -13.67 -19.07 -6.32
N VAL A 365 -14.24 -19.61 -5.23
CA VAL A 365 -13.98 -19.09 -3.88
C VAL A 365 -12.53 -19.27 -3.45
N GLU A 366 -11.90 -20.36 -3.85
CA GLU A 366 -10.48 -20.64 -3.69
C GLU A 366 -9.61 -19.71 -4.51
N ASP A 367 -10.01 -19.41 -5.76
CA ASP A 367 -9.24 -18.53 -6.66
C ASP A 367 -9.17 -17.11 -6.07
N VAL A 368 -10.28 -16.61 -5.53
CA VAL A 368 -10.33 -15.30 -4.84
C VAL A 368 -9.42 -15.29 -3.60
N LEU A 369 -9.46 -16.37 -2.80
CA LEU A 369 -8.64 -16.47 -1.60
C LEU A 369 -7.15 -16.57 -1.93
N ASP A 370 -6.78 -17.38 -2.91
CA ASP A 370 -5.40 -17.52 -3.38
C ASP A 370 -4.88 -16.23 -3.99
N LEU A 371 -5.71 -15.53 -4.76
CA LEU A 371 -5.38 -14.23 -5.31
C LEU A 371 -5.12 -13.19 -4.21
N TYR A 372 -5.91 -13.20 -3.14
CA TYR A 372 -5.67 -12.36 -1.95
C TYR A 372 -4.39 -12.77 -1.21
N HIS A 373 -4.14 -14.07 -1.03
CA HIS A 373 -2.89 -14.53 -0.40
C HIS A 373 -1.65 -14.26 -1.27
N GLY A 374 -1.82 -14.18 -2.59
CA GLY A 374 -0.80 -13.76 -3.55
C GLY A 374 -0.22 -12.36 -3.28
N ARG A 375 -0.84 -11.56 -2.40
CA ARG A 375 -0.26 -10.30 -1.88
C ARG A 375 1.05 -10.53 -1.11
N GLY A 376 1.35 -11.74 -0.65
CA GLY A 376 2.67 -12.06 -0.08
C GLY A 376 3.82 -11.80 -1.07
N ALA A 377 3.56 -11.87 -2.38
CA ALA A 377 4.55 -11.53 -3.39
C ALA A 377 4.78 -10.01 -3.54
N PHE A 378 3.83 -9.17 -3.12
CA PHE A 378 4.00 -7.71 -3.00
C PHE A 378 4.87 -7.35 -1.79
N GLU A 379 4.69 -8.02 -0.64
CA GLU A 379 5.59 -7.87 0.52
C GLU A 379 7.05 -8.18 0.16
N ALA A 380 7.26 -9.19 -0.70
CA ALA A 380 8.59 -9.51 -1.20
C ALA A 380 9.20 -8.39 -2.09
N VAL A 381 8.36 -7.59 -2.76
CA VAL A 381 8.80 -6.41 -3.54
C VAL A 381 9.17 -5.26 -2.61
N LEU A 382 8.37 -5.00 -1.59
CA LEU A 382 8.70 -4.01 -0.57
C LEU A 382 10.02 -4.36 0.13
N ALA A 383 10.23 -5.63 0.47
CA ALA A 383 11.50 -6.08 1.05
C ALA A 383 12.70 -5.92 0.11
N ASP A 384 12.50 -6.11 -1.21
CA ASP A 384 13.52 -5.82 -2.21
C ASP A 384 13.78 -4.30 -2.30
N GLU A 385 12.74 -3.45 -2.28
CA GLU A 385 12.85 -1.98 -2.30
C GLU A 385 13.63 -1.47 -1.08
N ASP A 386 13.33 -2.01 0.10
CA ASP A 386 14.06 -1.72 1.34
C ASP A 386 15.54 -2.13 1.27
N LEU A 387 15.86 -3.25 0.60
CA LEU A 387 17.25 -3.71 0.49
C LEU A 387 18.04 -2.94 -0.58
N GLU A 388 17.40 -2.62 -1.69
CA GLU A 388 18.03 -2.05 -2.89
C GLU A 388 18.19 -0.51 -2.76
N GLU A 389 17.22 0.18 -2.14
CA GLU A 389 17.16 1.64 -2.12
C GLU A 389 16.80 2.24 -0.73
N ASP A 390 16.01 1.53 0.10
CA ASP A 390 15.44 2.00 1.38
C ASP A 390 14.86 3.42 1.26
N PRO A 391 13.77 3.59 0.49
CA PRO A 391 13.14 4.89 0.24
C PRO A 391 12.51 5.50 1.50
N ASP A 392 12.27 4.70 2.54
CA ASP A 392 11.70 5.16 3.81
C ASP A 392 12.71 5.73 4.79
N ARG A 393 14.01 5.70 4.46
CA ARG A 393 15.04 6.45 5.16
C ARG A 393 14.75 7.95 5.16
N TRP A 394 15.12 8.64 6.24
CA TRP A 394 14.87 10.07 6.40
C TRP A 394 15.82 10.89 5.51
N CYS A 395 15.28 11.43 4.41
CA CYS A 395 15.97 12.34 3.50
C CYS A 395 15.51 13.79 3.71
N SER A 396 14.24 13.98 4.09
CA SER A 396 13.65 15.28 4.44
C SER A 396 12.78 15.21 5.69
N TYR A 397 12.59 16.36 6.34
CA TYR A 397 11.69 16.54 7.48
C TYR A 397 10.40 17.30 7.10
N THR A 398 10.07 17.35 5.81
CA THR A 398 8.84 17.93 5.27
C THR A 398 8.14 16.89 4.40
N GLU A 399 6.80 16.89 4.37
CA GLU A 399 6.01 15.90 3.63
C GLU A 399 6.40 15.85 2.15
N CYS A 400 6.32 16.99 1.46
CA CYS A 400 6.61 17.05 0.02
C CYS A 400 8.07 16.71 -0.31
N GLY A 401 9.04 17.17 0.50
CA GLY A 401 10.45 16.83 0.29
C GLY A 401 10.75 15.34 0.46
N GLN A 402 10.12 14.69 1.44
CA GLN A 402 10.33 13.25 1.65
C GLN A 402 9.64 12.42 0.58
N GLU A 403 8.44 12.82 0.14
CA GLU A 403 7.72 12.16 -0.95
C GLU A 403 8.46 12.32 -2.29
N LEU A 404 9.06 13.49 -2.57
CA LEU A 404 9.89 13.69 -3.75
C LEU A 404 11.08 12.72 -3.79
N TRP A 405 11.71 12.46 -2.65
CA TRP A 405 12.75 11.44 -2.52
C TRP A 405 12.21 10.03 -2.83
N GLN A 406 11.05 9.67 -2.29
CA GLN A 406 10.43 8.37 -2.54
C GLN A 406 10.08 8.17 -4.02
N ILE A 407 9.60 9.20 -4.71
CA ILE A 407 9.36 9.16 -6.16
C ILE A 407 10.69 8.97 -6.92
N ALA A 408 11.78 9.63 -6.51
CA ALA A 408 13.08 9.45 -7.14
C ALA A 408 13.59 8.01 -7.04
N CYS A 409 13.41 7.35 -5.88
CA CYS A 409 13.68 5.92 -5.71
C CYS A 409 12.83 5.07 -6.66
N GLN A 410 11.50 5.25 -6.63
CA GLN A 410 10.59 4.51 -7.53
C GLN A 410 10.93 4.70 -9.01
N TRP A 411 11.43 5.87 -9.40
CA TRP A 411 11.92 6.11 -10.75
C TRP A 411 13.16 5.28 -11.07
N VAL A 412 14.19 5.28 -10.20
CA VAL A 412 15.38 4.45 -10.37
C VAL A 412 15.01 2.97 -10.44
N TRP A 413 14.11 2.51 -9.57
CA TRP A 413 13.56 1.16 -9.61
C TRP A 413 12.96 0.81 -10.97
N ASN A 414 12.10 1.68 -11.52
CA ASN A 414 11.46 1.47 -12.81
C ASN A 414 12.45 1.51 -13.99
N LEU A 415 13.47 2.39 -13.94
CA LEU A 415 14.56 2.41 -14.92
C LEU A 415 15.34 1.09 -14.92
N ARG A 416 15.66 0.56 -13.74
CA ARG A 416 16.32 -0.75 -13.57
C ARG A 416 15.49 -1.89 -14.17
N LEU A 417 14.16 -1.84 -14.04
CA LEU A 417 13.28 -2.83 -14.65
C LEU A 417 13.36 -2.80 -16.17
N ILE A 418 13.24 -1.61 -16.76
CA ILE A 418 13.18 -1.43 -18.21
C ILE A 418 14.53 -1.77 -18.84
N LEU A 419 15.61 -1.19 -18.32
CA LEU A 419 16.94 -1.39 -18.87
C LEU A 419 17.44 -2.82 -18.63
N GLY A 420 17.09 -3.41 -17.46
CA GLY A 420 17.35 -4.81 -17.15
C GLY A 420 16.59 -5.79 -18.05
N LYS A 421 15.33 -5.48 -18.41
CA LYS A 421 14.55 -6.26 -19.38
C LYS A 421 15.24 -6.28 -20.74
N THR A 422 15.61 -5.11 -21.25
CA THR A 422 16.30 -4.98 -22.55
C THR A 422 17.64 -5.71 -22.54
N MET A 423 18.39 -5.63 -21.43
CA MET A 423 19.67 -6.31 -21.27
C MET A 423 19.56 -7.84 -21.31
N GLN A 424 18.48 -8.40 -20.78
CA GLN A 424 18.29 -9.85 -20.75
C GLN A 424 17.61 -10.40 -22.00
N GLY A 425 16.98 -9.55 -22.82
CA GLY A 425 16.16 -9.98 -23.96
C GLY A 425 15.01 -10.91 -23.57
N ALA A 426 14.64 -10.92 -22.29
CA ALA A 426 13.70 -11.88 -21.73
C ALA A 426 12.25 -11.46 -21.99
N GLY A 427 11.45 -12.41 -22.49
CA GLY A 427 10.03 -12.25 -22.75
C GLY A 427 9.15 -12.33 -21.50
N VAL A 428 7.84 -12.27 -21.72
CA VAL A 428 6.85 -12.60 -20.69
C VAL A 428 6.93 -14.07 -20.33
N ARG A 429 6.66 -14.41 -19.06
CA ARG A 429 6.57 -15.78 -18.57
C ARG A 429 5.12 -16.08 -18.22
N GLU A 430 4.70 -17.30 -18.53
CA GLU A 430 3.35 -17.79 -18.26
C GLU A 430 3.42 -18.95 -17.26
N MET A 431 2.47 -18.97 -16.34
CA MET A 431 2.33 -19.98 -15.30
C MET A 431 0.85 -20.32 -15.16
N GLU A 432 0.54 -21.61 -15.05
CA GLU A 432 -0.79 -22.03 -14.61
C GLU A 432 -0.98 -21.59 -13.16
N TRP A 433 -1.94 -20.69 -12.94
CA TRP A 433 -2.28 -20.19 -11.60
C TRP A 433 -3.18 -21.17 -10.86
N ALA A 434 -4.19 -21.70 -11.56
CA ALA A 434 -5.09 -22.72 -11.05
C ALA A 434 -5.51 -23.67 -12.17
N PRO A 435 -5.53 -24.99 -11.94
CA PRO A 435 -5.91 -25.96 -12.96
C PRO A 435 -7.41 -25.86 -13.31
N PRO A 436 -7.83 -26.45 -14.45
CA PRO A 436 -9.24 -26.62 -14.77
C PRO A 436 -9.99 -27.34 -13.65
N LYS A 437 -11.22 -26.94 -13.38
CA LYS A 437 -11.99 -27.48 -12.24
C LYS A 437 -13.49 -27.49 -12.52
N GLU A 438 -14.18 -28.49 -11.98
CA GLU A 438 -15.66 -28.52 -11.99
C GLU A 438 -16.22 -27.43 -11.06
N ALA A 439 -17.18 -26.67 -11.57
CA ALA A 439 -17.86 -25.65 -10.78
C ALA A 439 -18.62 -26.30 -9.62
N PRO A 440 -18.44 -25.82 -8.37
CA PRO A 440 -19.20 -26.31 -7.23
C PRO A 440 -20.69 -25.95 -7.39
N PRO A 441 -21.60 -26.66 -6.69
CA PRO A 441 -23.02 -26.33 -6.68
C PRO A 441 -23.23 -24.87 -6.27
N SER A 442 -24.10 -24.17 -7.00
CA SER A 442 -24.48 -22.79 -6.68
C SER A 442 -25.74 -22.80 -5.81
N LEU A 443 -25.68 -22.08 -4.69
CA LEU A 443 -26.83 -21.81 -3.82
C LEU A 443 -27.54 -20.57 -4.34
N LYS A 444 -28.81 -20.69 -4.73
CA LYS A 444 -29.66 -19.55 -5.11
C LYS A 444 -30.67 -19.29 -4.00
N SER A 445 -30.68 -18.07 -3.46
CA SER A 445 -31.75 -17.60 -2.59
C SER A 445 -33.00 -17.30 -3.42
N ARG A 446 -34.17 -17.74 -2.96
CA ARG A 446 -35.45 -17.40 -3.59
C ARG A 446 -35.78 -15.92 -3.32
N GLU A 447 -35.75 -15.09 -4.36
CA GLU A 447 -35.77 -13.61 -4.26
C GLU A 447 -37.05 -13.02 -3.61
N ASP A 448 -38.16 -13.76 -3.51
CA ASP A 448 -39.46 -13.26 -3.03
C ASP A 448 -40.02 -14.03 -1.82
N SER A 449 -39.22 -14.34 -0.81
CA SER A 449 -39.72 -14.94 0.44
C SER A 449 -40.02 -13.86 1.50
N PRO A 450 -41.20 -13.87 2.15
CA PRO A 450 -41.50 -12.92 3.22
C PRO A 450 -40.50 -13.05 4.37
N GLN A 451 -40.09 -11.91 4.94
CA GLN A 451 -39.15 -11.86 6.06
C GLN A 451 -39.75 -12.53 7.31
N GLU A 452 -39.37 -13.77 7.57
CA GLU A 452 -39.86 -14.54 8.71
C GLU A 452 -38.82 -14.52 9.84
N TYR A 453 -39.22 -14.12 11.06
CA TYR A 453 -38.31 -14.12 12.21
C TYR A 453 -38.47 -15.41 13.01
N GLY A 454 -37.34 -15.96 13.47
CA GLY A 454 -37.30 -17.15 14.31
C GLY A 454 -37.87 -16.93 15.71
N PRO A 455 -37.87 -17.98 16.56
CA PRO A 455 -38.41 -17.90 17.90
C PRO A 455 -37.62 -16.91 18.78
N TRP A 456 -38.31 -16.31 19.74
CA TRP A 456 -37.68 -15.46 20.76
C TRP A 456 -36.70 -16.28 21.60
N ARG A 457 -35.46 -15.77 21.73
CA ARG A 457 -34.43 -16.31 22.63
C ARG A 457 -34.06 -15.26 23.66
N TRP A 458 -33.85 -15.67 24.91
CA TRP A 458 -33.42 -14.74 25.95
C TRP A 458 -32.07 -14.11 25.61
N ALA A 459 -31.94 -12.78 25.80
CA ALA A 459 -30.67 -12.10 25.58
C ALA A 459 -29.65 -12.58 26.62
N ALA A 460 -28.44 -12.93 26.18
CA ALA A 460 -27.39 -13.42 27.06
C ALA A 460 -27.06 -12.42 28.18
N ALA A 461 -26.93 -12.90 29.41
CA ALA A 461 -26.55 -12.09 30.56
C ALA A 461 -25.08 -11.66 30.44
N PHE A 462 -24.82 -10.35 30.33
CA PHE A 462 -23.46 -9.83 30.44
C PHE A 462 -23.07 -9.79 31.93
N GLY A 463 -22.13 -10.65 32.32
CA GLY A 463 -21.66 -10.79 33.70
C GLY A 463 -22.64 -11.58 34.57
N GLY A 464 -22.49 -12.90 34.60
CA GLY A 464 -23.22 -13.77 35.52
C GLY A 464 -22.84 -13.43 36.96
N ALA A 465 -23.60 -12.55 37.60
CA ALA A 465 -23.51 -12.34 39.03
C ALA A 465 -24.15 -13.57 39.71
N THR A 466 -23.32 -14.39 40.36
CA THR A 466 -23.72 -15.58 41.11
C THR A 466 -24.87 -15.26 42.05
N GLY A 467 -25.97 -16.02 41.98
CA GLY A 467 -27.15 -15.84 42.85
C GLY A 467 -28.18 -14.79 42.41
N ARG A 468 -28.21 -14.39 41.13
CA ARG A 468 -29.22 -13.45 40.58
C ARG A 468 -30.10 -14.10 39.53
N PHE A 469 -31.33 -13.61 39.39
CA PHE A 469 -32.25 -14.08 38.35
C PHE A 469 -31.81 -13.60 36.97
N GLY A 470 -31.43 -14.54 36.11
CA GLY A 470 -31.29 -14.31 34.67
C GLY A 470 -32.65 -14.25 33.97
N ALA A 471 -32.64 -14.13 32.65
CA ALA A 471 -33.85 -14.07 31.84
C ALA A 471 -34.59 -15.43 31.81
N GLU A 472 -33.86 -16.53 31.98
CA GLU A 472 -34.34 -17.90 32.10
C GLU A 472 -35.26 -18.13 33.32
N ALA A 473 -35.19 -17.27 34.34
CA ALA A 473 -36.06 -17.34 35.52
C ALA A 473 -37.47 -16.78 35.26
N PHE A 474 -37.73 -16.24 34.06
CA PHE A 474 -38.99 -15.61 33.68
C PHE A 474 -39.71 -16.51 32.66
N VAL A 475 -40.96 -16.86 32.96
CA VAL A 475 -41.74 -17.82 32.16
C VAL A 475 -42.71 -17.07 31.25
N LEU A 476 -42.59 -17.27 29.93
CA LEU A 476 -43.54 -16.73 28.96
C LEU A 476 -44.92 -17.39 29.18
N GLN A 477 -45.94 -16.56 29.32
CA GLN A 477 -47.34 -16.95 29.49
C GLN A 477 -48.04 -16.97 28.12
N GLU A 478 -49.16 -17.72 28.01
CA GLU A 478 -49.95 -17.83 26.77
C GLU A 478 -50.45 -16.47 26.25
N ASN A 479 -50.68 -15.51 27.15
CA ASN A 479 -51.10 -14.14 26.80
C ASN A 479 -49.96 -13.22 26.33
N GLY A 480 -48.74 -13.76 26.13
CA GLY A 480 -47.58 -13.01 25.67
C GLY A 480 -46.88 -12.17 26.74
N THR A 481 -47.27 -12.27 28.00
CA THR A 481 -46.57 -11.63 29.14
C THR A 481 -45.54 -12.59 29.76
N LEU A 482 -44.58 -12.08 30.53
CA LEU A 482 -43.67 -12.92 31.30
C LEU A 482 -44.08 -12.95 32.76
N ARG A 483 -44.03 -14.12 33.38
CA ARG A 483 -44.18 -14.26 34.83
C ARG A 483 -42.81 -14.34 35.48
N CYS A 484 -42.56 -13.50 36.47
CA CYS A 484 -41.32 -13.51 37.25
C CYS A 484 -41.36 -14.59 38.35
N PRO A 485 -40.20 -14.92 38.98
CA PRO A 485 -40.15 -15.85 40.11
C PRO A 485 -41.02 -15.46 41.32
N ALA A 486 -41.32 -14.17 41.48
CA ALA A 486 -42.22 -13.67 42.53
C ALA A 486 -43.71 -13.72 42.13
N GLY A 487 -44.04 -14.22 40.93
CA GLY A 487 -45.41 -14.37 40.43
C GLY A 487 -45.99 -13.16 39.67
N SER A 488 -45.34 -11.99 39.73
CA SER A 488 -45.77 -10.77 39.02
C SER A 488 -45.56 -10.86 37.51
N SER A 489 -46.40 -10.15 36.74
CA SER A 489 -46.33 -10.13 35.28
C SER A 489 -45.46 -8.99 34.76
N LEU A 490 -44.75 -9.24 33.67
CA LEU A 490 -44.05 -8.27 32.85
C LEU A 490 -44.70 -8.25 31.47
N TRP A 491 -45.10 -7.08 30.98
CA TRP A 491 -45.70 -6.95 29.65
C TRP A 491 -44.63 -6.56 28.63
N LEU A 492 -44.89 -6.92 27.38
CA LEU A 492 -44.12 -6.44 26.26
C LEU A 492 -44.30 -4.92 26.14
N SER A 493 -43.23 -4.18 26.40
CA SER A 493 -43.25 -2.72 26.31
C SER A 493 -42.98 -2.24 24.90
N GLU A 494 -41.96 -2.81 24.25
CA GLU A 494 -41.54 -2.40 22.92
C GLU A 494 -40.80 -3.54 22.22
N ILE A 495 -40.97 -3.60 20.89
CA ILE A 495 -40.10 -4.34 19.99
C ILE A 495 -39.41 -3.29 19.13
N HIS A 496 -38.09 -3.25 19.13
CA HIS A 496 -37.33 -2.44 18.20
C HIS A 496 -36.37 -3.29 17.39
N GLN A 497 -36.09 -2.80 16.19
CA GLN A 497 -35.08 -3.36 15.31
C GLN A 497 -33.70 -3.00 15.90
N GLU A 498 -32.97 -3.98 16.43
CA GLU A 498 -31.63 -3.76 17.01
C GLU A 498 -30.58 -3.61 15.91
N ASN A 499 -30.77 -4.36 14.83
CA ASN A 499 -30.06 -4.21 13.56
C ASN A 499 -30.93 -4.79 12.43
N ALA A 500 -30.50 -4.69 11.17
CA ALA A 500 -31.28 -5.15 10.01
C ALA A 500 -31.77 -6.62 10.09
N PHE A 501 -31.19 -7.46 10.96
CA PHE A 501 -31.47 -8.90 11.03
C PHE A 501 -31.94 -9.38 12.41
N THR A 502 -31.98 -8.49 13.41
CA THR A 502 -32.28 -8.84 14.81
C THR A 502 -33.30 -7.88 15.38
N GLN A 503 -34.35 -8.45 15.97
CA GLN A 503 -35.34 -7.71 16.74
C GLN A 503 -35.15 -7.99 18.22
N ARG A 504 -35.30 -6.96 19.04
CA ARG A 504 -35.27 -7.05 20.49
C ARG A 504 -36.63 -6.67 21.07
N ALA A 505 -37.24 -7.61 21.77
CA ALA A 505 -38.40 -7.39 22.63
C ALA A 505 -37.93 -7.03 24.03
N ILE A 506 -38.55 -6.00 24.61
CA ILE A 506 -38.32 -5.59 25.98
C ILE A 506 -39.59 -5.80 26.79
N TYR A 507 -39.46 -6.57 27.87
CA TYR A 507 -40.50 -6.82 28.84
C TYR A 507 -40.21 -6.02 30.11
N LEU A 508 -41.21 -5.28 30.60
CA LEU A 508 -41.12 -4.45 31.79
C LEU A 508 -42.12 -4.92 32.84
N GLY A 509 -41.68 -4.97 34.09
CA GLY A 509 -42.58 -5.16 35.24
C GLY A 509 -43.19 -3.84 35.71
N PHE A 510 -44.28 -3.91 36.46
CA PHE A 510 -44.87 -2.71 37.07
C PHE A 510 -43.99 -2.28 38.22
N ARG A 511 -43.81 -0.97 38.34
CA ARG A 511 -43.06 -0.39 39.44
C ARG A 511 -43.74 -0.73 40.77
N SER A 512 -45.07 -0.66 40.84
CA SER A 512 -45.87 -1.04 42.00
C SER A 512 -45.62 -2.48 42.46
N ASP A 513 -45.28 -3.39 41.52
CA ASP A 513 -45.07 -4.80 41.82
C ASP A 513 -43.61 -5.08 42.20
N CYS A 514 -42.67 -4.36 41.58
CA CYS A 514 -41.23 -4.52 41.81
C CYS A 514 -40.74 -3.79 43.07
N GLU A 515 -41.40 -2.69 43.47
CA GLU A 515 -40.97 -1.84 44.58
C GLU A 515 -41.06 -2.52 45.96
N PRO A 516 -42.16 -3.22 46.31
CA PRO A 516 -42.31 -3.97 47.56
C PRO A 516 -41.86 -5.45 47.47
N CYS A 517 -41.34 -5.91 46.32
CA CYS A 517 -41.03 -7.32 46.09
C CYS A 517 -39.89 -7.84 46.98
N ALA A 518 -40.13 -8.94 47.70
CA ALA A 518 -39.11 -9.59 48.54
C ALA A 518 -37.89 -10.13 47.75
N LEU A 519 -38.05 -10.38 46.44
CA LEU A 519 -37.01 -10.87 45.55
C LEU A 519 -36.27 -9.74 44.79
N LYS A 520 -36.54 -8.47 45.11
CA LYS A 520 -36.03 -7.29 44.39
C LYS A 520 -34.50 -7.24 44.31
N GLU A 521 -33.78 -7.60 45.36
CA GLU A 521 -32.31 -7.57 45.37
C GLU A 521 -31.68 -8.58 44.41
N GLN A 522 -32.25 -9.78 44.34
CA GLN A 522 -31.85 -10.85 43.42
C GLN A 522 -32.25 -10.53 41.97
N CYS A 523 -33.27 -9.68 41.80
CA CYS A 523 -33.86 -9.32 40.52
C CYS A 523 -33.26 -8.04 39.90
N LEU A 524 -32.84 -7.02 40.65
CA LEU A 524 -32.32 -5.75 40.10
C LEU A 524 -30.82 -5.52 40.35
N GLY A 525 -30.20 -6.27 41.26
CA GLY A 525 -28.79 -6.14 41.65
C GLY A 525 -28.52 -5.04 42.69
N ARG A 526 -27.44 -5.20 43.47
CA ARG A 526 -27.00 -4.20 44.47
C ARG A 526 -26.66 -2.86 43.79
N GLY A 527 -27.27 -1.77 44.26
CA GLY A 527 -27.03 -0.42 43.75
C GLY A 527 -27.97 0.06 42.63
N ALA A 528 -29.00 -0.73 42.27
CA ALA A 528 -30.04 -0.25 41.36
C ALA A 528 -30.81 0.93 42.00
N LYS A 529 -30.79 2.11 41.37
CA LYS A 529 -31.52 3.30 41.84
C LYS A 529 -33.00 2.94 42.09
N GLY A 530 -33.52 3.27 43.27
CA GLY A 530 -34.73 2.70 43.89
C GLY A 530 -36.05 2.73 43.12
N ASN A 531 -36.11 3.39 41.96
CA ASN A 531 -37.32 3.58 41.16
C ASN A 531 -37.38 2.72 39.88
N ARG A 532 -36.51 1.71 39.73
CA ARG A 532 -36.47 0.88 38.50
C ARG A 532 -37.29 -0.40 38.66
N ALA A 533 -38.20 -0.64 37.72
CA ALA A 533 -38.84 -1.93 37.56
C ALA A 533 -37.92 -2.92 36.82
N ARG A 534 -38.18 -4.23 36.96
CA ARG A 534 -37.40 -5.25 36.27
C ARG A 534 -37.61 -5.15 34.76
N ARG A 535 -36.49 -5.20 34.03
CA ARG A 535 -36.44 -5.26 32.57
C ARG A 535 -35.84 -6.59 32.14
N VAL A 536 -36.53 -7.31 31.27
CA VAL A 536 -36.05 -8.54 30.63
C VAL A 536 -36.09 -8.33 29.13
N SER A 537 -35.08 -8.80 28.40
CA SER A 537 -35.07 -8.69 26.94
C SER A 537 -34.93 -10.04 26.28
N ALA A 538 -35.74 -10.26 25.25
CA ALA A 538 -35.59 -11.37 24.31
C ALA A 538 -35.15 -10.82 22.95
N VAL A 539 -34.40 -11.60 22.21
CA VAL A 539 -33.96 -11.31 20.85
C VAL A 539 -34.43 -12.41 19.91
N ARG A 540 -34.88 -12.05 18.72
CA ARG A 540 -35.16 -12.99 17.63
C ARG A 540 -34.42 -12.56 16.37
N ARG A 541 -34.04 -13.53 15.54
CA ARG A 541 -33.27 -13.29 14.31
C ARG A 541 -34.13 -13.57 13.09
N LEU A 542 -33.91 -12.79 12.05
CA LEU A 542 -34.48 -13.02 10.73
C LEU A 542 -34.00 -14.40 10.22
N LEU A 543 -34.94 -15.24 9.80
CA LEU A 543 -34.63 -16.57 9.28
C LEU A 543 -34.01 -16.46 7.87
N PRO A 544 -33.11 -17.38 7.53
CA PRO A 544 -32.62 -17.49 6.16
C PRO A 544 -33.76 -17.85 5.21
N ALA A 545 -33.78 -17.19 4.04
CA ALA A 545 -34.67 -17.56 2.95
C ALA A 545 -34.42 -19.02 2.50
N PRO A 546 -35.44 -19.77 2.08
CA PRO A 546 -35.26 -21.08 1.47
C PRO A 546 -34.28 -20.97 0.30
N THR A 547 -33.23 -21.78 0.35
CA THR A 547 -32.15 -21.76 -0.65
C THR A 547 -32.27 -22.99 -1.52
N GLU A 548 -32.28 -22.82 -2.84
CA GLU A 548 -32.28 -23.93 -3.80
C GLU A 548 -30.87 -24.16 -4.33
N VAL A 549 -30.44 -25.43 -4.33
CA VAL A 549 -29.19 -25.84 -4.95
C VAL A 549 -29.43 -26.04 -6.44
N SER A 550 -28.81 -25.23 -7.29
CA SER A 550 -28.88 -25.40 -8.74
C SER A 550 -27.74 -26.31 -9.22
N HIS A 551 -28.10 -27.44 -9.83
CA HIS A 551 -27.19 -28.45 -10.33
C HIS A 551 -27.06 -28.38 -11.86
N LYS A 552 -25.98 -27.77 -12.34
CA LYS A 552 -25.33 -28.14 -13.60
C LYS A 552 -23.81 -28.00 -13.43
N PRO A 553 -23.09 -29.11 -13.16
CA PRO A 553 -21.63 -29.05 -13.11
C PRO A 553 -21.11 -28.66 -14.50
N VAL A 554 -20.38 -27.55 -14.56
CA VAL A 554 -19.67 -27.08 -15.76
C VAL A 554 -18.19 -27.17 -15.45
N VAL A 555 -17.42 -27.79 -16.35
CA VAL A 555 -15.96 -27.77 -16.27
C VAL A 555 -15.50 -26.37 -16.66
N LEU A 556 -14.88 -25.66 -15.71
CA LEU A 556 -14.29 -24.35 -15.94
C LEU A 556 -12.83 -24.51 -16.37
N GLY A 557 -12.37 -23.59 -17.23
CA GLY A 557 -10.99 -23.57 -17.73
C GLY A 557 -9.94 -23.34 -16.63
N ALA A 558 -8.67 -23.44 -17.02
CA ALA A 558 -7.55 -23.06 -16.15
C ALA A 558 -7.48 -21.54 -15.98
N MET A 559 -6.83 -21.10 -14.92
CA MET A 559 -6.40 -19.71 -14.77
C MET A 559 -4.92 -19.59 -15.09
N ARG A 560 -4.54 -18.49 -15.75
CA ARG A 560 -3.17 -18.29 -16.22
C ARG A 560 -2.63 -16.97 -15.69
N TRP A 561 -1.42 -16.99 -15.15
CA TRP A 561 -0.69 -15.81 -14.68
C TRP A 561 0.45 -15.52 -15.65
N VAL A 562 0.44 -14.33 -16.24
CA VAL A 562 1.52 -13.85 -17.10
C VAL A 562 2.17 -12.65 -16.45
N ASP A 563 3.49 -12.70 -16.30
CA ASP A 563 4.27 -11.62 -15.73
C ASP A 563 5.69 -11.59 -16.32
N VAL A 564 6.59 -10.83 -15.70
CA VAL A 564 8.01 -10.80 -16.05
C VAL A 564 8.88 -11.09 -14.85
N ALA A 565 10.14 -11.46 -15.10
CA ALA A 565 11.14 -11.69 -14.07
C ALA A 565 11.68 -10.37 -13.49
N GLY A 566 10.80 -9.47 -13.03
CA GLY A 566 11.18 -8.09 -12.64
C GLY A 566 12.31 -8.03 -11.61
N ARG A 567 12.33 -8.93 -10.62
CA ARG A 567 13.45 -9.06 -9.66
C ARG A 567 14.78 -9.40 -10.36
N ALA A 568 14.77 -10.33 -11.30
CA ALA A 568 15.96 -10.69 -12.06
C ALA A 568 16.42 -9.51 -12.94
N PHE A 569 15.49 -8.79 -13.58
CA PHE A 569 15.84 -7.62 -14.41
C PHE A 569 16.66 -6.60 -13.62
N ARG A 570 16.16 -6.16 -12.46
CA ARG A 570 16.87 -5.18 -11.63
C ARG A 570 18.17 -5.73 -11.05
N ARG A 571 18.16 -6.97 -10.53
CA ARG A 571 19.36 -7.52 -9.86
C ARG A 571 20.49 -7.81 -10.83
N THR A 572 20.20 -8.34 -12.02
CA THR A 572 21.22 -8.52 -13.05
C THR A 572 21.74 -7.17 -13.53
N TRP A 573 20.87 -6.18 -13.71
CA TRP A 573 21.28 -4.81 -14.04
C TRP A 573 22.26 -4.23 -13.01
N MET A 574 21.88 -4.25 -11.73
CA MET A 574 22.75 -3.74 -10.66
C MET A 574 24.05 -4.53 -10.55
N ALA A 575 24.00 -5.87 -10.60
CA ALA A 575 25.19 -6.71 -10.50
C ALA A 575 26.15 -6.48 -11.67
N HIS A 576 25.62 -6.36 -12.88
CA HIS A 576 26.40 -6.02 -14.07
C HIS A 576 27.14 -4.71 -13.87
N TRP A 577 26.44 -3.61 -13.59
CA TRP A 577 27.10 -2.29 -13.49
C TRP A 577 28.02 -2.13 -12.29
N ARG A 578 27.70 -2.77 -11.16
CA ARG A 578 28.58 -2.76 -9.98
C ARG A 578 29.90 -3.52 -10.18
N SER A 579 30.00 -4.35 -11.22
CA SER A 579 31.23 -5.05 -11.57
C SER A 579 32.00 -4.40 -12.72
N GLN A 580 31.46 -3.35 -13.35
CA GLN A 580 32.13 -2.71 -14.48
C GLN A 580 33.21 -1.74 -14.02
N TYR A 581 34.33 -1.77 -14.72
CA TYR A 581 35.39 -0.78 -14.55
C TYR A 581 34.98 0.54 -15.19
N VAL A 582 35.21 1.63 -14.45
CA VAL A 582 35.01 3.00 -14.94
C VAL A 582 36.34 3.73 -14.84
N GLU A 583 36.78 4.26 -15.97
CA GLU A 583 37.94 5.13 -16.04
C GLU A 583 37.51 6.58 -16.26
N VAL A 584 38.03 7.49 -15.44
CA VAL A 584 37.81 8.92 -15.60
C VAL A 584 39.16 9.57 -15.88
N ILE A 585 39.33 10.07 -17.10
CA ILE A 585 40.58 10.69 -17.56
C ILE A 585 40.33 12.19 -17.81
N PRO A 586 41.13 13.09 -17.20
CA PRO A 586 41.15 14.50 -17.59
C PRO A 586 41.63 14.65 -19.03
N LEU A 587 40.89 15.38 -19.85
CA LEU A 587 41.32 15.70 -21.20
C LEU A 587 42.35 16.85 -21.12
N THR A 588 43.53 16.64 -21.73
CA THR A 588 44.70 17.55 -21.66
C THR A 588 44.51 18.89 -22.37
N THR A 589 43.36 19.13 -22.99
CA THR A 589 43.06 20.36 -23.72
C THR A 589 42.84 21.53 -22.77
N LEU A 590 43.85 22.42 -22.69
CA LEU A 590 43.71 23.80 -22.21
C LEU A 590 42.74 24.51 -23.16
N SER A 591 41.46 24.57 -22.80
CA SER A 591 40.46 25.36 -23.55
C SER A 591 39.98 26.53 -22.72
N GLU A 592 39.73 27.66 -23.39
CA GLU A 592 39.28 28.91 -22.79
C GLU A 592 38.12 28.66 -21.82
N LYS A 593 38.21 29.22 -20.61
CA LYS A 593 37.09 29.21 -19.67
C LYS A 593 35.93 29.93 -20.33
N THR A 594 34.99 29.15 -20.84
CA THR A 594 33.70 29.64 -21.31
C THR A 594 32.91 30.01 -20.08
N PHE A 595 32.83 31.32 -19.81
CA PHE A 595 32.03 31.83 -18.72
C PHE A 595 30.57 31.91 -19.16
N PRO A 596 29.61 31.69 -18.25
CA PRO A 596 28.23 32.05 -18.53
C PRO A 596 28.18 33.54 -18.93
N PRO A 597 27.22 33.96 -19.77
CA PRO A 597 27.11 35.34 -20.21
C PRO A 597 27.18 36.32 -19.02
N PRO A 598 27.91 37.45 -19.16
CA PRO A 598 28.19 38.35 -18.04
C PRO A 598 26.88 38.84 -17.41
N ARG A 599 26.84 38.82 -16.06
CA ARG A 599 25.66 39.25 -15.32
C ARG A 599 25.39 40.74 -15.60
N PRO A 600 24.13 41.15 -15.81
CA PRO A 600 23.79 42.56 -15.85
C PRO A 600 24.24 43.27 -14.55
N PRO A 601 24.65 44.55 -14.60
CA PRO A 601 25.06 45.31 -13.43
C PRO A 601 24.03 45.24 -12.29
N ARG A 602 24.47 45.36 -11.04
CA ARG A 602 23.58 45.27 -9.86
C ARG A 602 22.41 46.27 -9.93
N ALA A 603 22.63 47.45 -10.52
CA ALA A 603 21.61 48.47 -10.75
C ALA A 603 20.49 48.03 -11.72
N VAL A 604 20.81 47.17 -12.70
CA VAL A 604 19.82 46.58 -13.62
C VAL A 604 19.07 45.43 -12.97
N ARG A 605 19.69 44.76 -11.98
CA ARG A 605 19.14 43.58 -11.29
C ARG A 605 18.32 43.88 -10.03
N SER A 606 18.39 45.10 -9.48
CA SER A 606 17.65 45.46 -8.26
C SER A 606 16.13 45.46 -8.45
N HIS A 607 15.66 45.59 -9.69
CA HIS A 607 14.24 45.65 -10.05
C HIS A 607 13.78 44.55 -11.02
N HIS A 608 14.66 43.62 -11.42
CA HIS A 608 14.34 42.56 -12.38
C HIS A 608 14.45 41.16 -11.77
N ARG A 609 13.32 40.44 -11.72
CA ARG A 609 13.30 39.01 -11.34
C ARG A 609 13.80 38.21 -12.54
N PHE A 610 14.85 37.40 -12.35
CA PHE A 610 15.36 36.53 -13.42
C PHE A 610 14.26 35.64 -13.98
N ARG A 611 14.25 35.46 -15.30
CA ARG A 611 13.43 34.45 -15.95
C ARG A 611 13.98 33.07 -15.57
N TRP A 612 13.14 32.05 -15.71
CA TRP A 612 13.52 30.68 -15.37
C TRP A 612 14.71 30.19 -16.20
N HIS A 613 14.73 30.53 -17.49
CA HIS A 613 15.84 30.22 -18.40
C HIS A 613 17.18 30.80 -17.90
N ASP A 614 17.18 32.08 -17.51
CA ASP A 614 18.37 32.75 -16.95
C ASP A 614 18.87 32.09 -15.66
N ARG A 615 17.95 31.52 -14.88
CA ARG A 615 18.29 30.81 -13.64
C ARG A 615 18.95 29.47 -13.92
N LEU A 616 18.35 28.66 -14.81
CA LEU A 616 18.88 27.35 -15.22
C LEU A 616 20.29 27.44 -15.81
N ALA A 617 20.54 28.50 -16.58
CA ALA A 617 21.82 28.81 -17.21
C ALA A 617 22.98 28.98 -16.20
N ARG A 618 22.70 29.33 -14.94
CA ARG A 618 23.75 29.72 -13.97
C ARG A 618 24.65 28.58 -13.51
N ASN A 619 24.14 27.35 -13.53
CA ASN A 619 24.92 26.15 -13.23
C ASN A 619 24.88 25.15 -14.40
N ALA A 620 24.46 25.59 -15.58
CA ALA A 620 24.60 24.78 -16.79
C ALA A 620 26.09 24.66 -17.15
N TRP A 621 26.45 23.54 -17.77
CA TRP A 621 27.76 23.35 -18.36
C TRP A 621 27.86 24.12 -19.68
N TRP A 622 28.86 25.00 -19.82
CA TRP A 622 29.01 25.91 -21.00
C TRP A 622 30.28 25.67 -21.83
N GLY A 623 31.06 24.62 -21.55
CA GLY A 623 32.36 24.41 -22.17
C GLY A 623 32.50 23.09 -22.95
N PRO A 624 33.63 22.89 -23.65
CA PRO A 624 33.94 21.61 -24.26
C PRO A 624 34.11 20.51 -23.19
N PRO A 625 34.02 19.22 -23.55
CA PRO A 625 34.27 18.12 -22.63
C PRO A 625 35.64 18.27 -21.96
N GLN A 626 35.67 18.32 -20.62
CA GLN A 626 36.91 18.43 -19.84
C GLN A 626 37.42 17.05 -19.36
N GLN A 627 36.56 16.05 -19.38
CA GLN A 627 36.85 14.71 -18.88
C GLN A 627 36.27 13.68 -19.85
N ARG A 628 36.99 12.57 -20.01
CA ARG A 628 36.52 11.37 -20.70
C ARG A 628 36.17 10.33 -19.65
N VAL A 629 34.96 9.79 -19.76
CA VAL A 629 34.51 8.66 -18.94
C VAL A 629 34.43 7.44 -19.85
N THR A 630 35.22 6.42 -19.54
CA THR A 630 35.18 5.12 -20.23
C THR A 630 34.51 4.12 -19.30
N VAL A 631 33.43 3.49 -19.76
CA VAL A 631 32.74 2.43 -19.02
C VAL A 631 32.97 1.12 -19.77
N ALA A 632 33.48 0.11 -19.07
CA ALA A 632 33.66 -1.23 -19.63
C ALA A 632 32.33 -2.00 -19.66
N GLY A 633 32.28 -3.04 -20.51
CA GLY A 633 31.16 -4.00 -20.54
C GLY A 633 29.81 -3.41 -20.90
N VAL A 634 29.78 -2.30 -21.66
CA VAL A 634 28.52 -1.71 -22.14
C VAL A 634 27.90 -2.61 -23.21
N PRO A 635 26.69 -3.16 -22.99
CA PRO A 635 26.02 -3.97 -24.00
C PRO A 635 25.73 -3.17 -25.27
N ALA A 636 25.74 -3.83 -26.44
CA ALA A 636 25.56 -3.18 -27.74
C ALA A 636 24.29 -2.33 -27.85
N PHE A 637 23.18 -2.75 -27.22
CA PHE A 637 21.92 -1.99 -27.24
C PHE A 637 21.99 -0.64 -26.51
N LEU A 638 22.99 -0.45 -25.64
CA LEU A 638 23.29 0.81 -24.94
C LEU A 638 24.48 1.55 -25.56
N ALA A 639 25.32 0.84 -26.33
CA ALA A 639 26.47 1.42 -27.03
C ALA A 639 26.04 2.22 -28.28
N SER A 640 24.83 1.99 -28.79
CA SER A 640 24.24 2.74 -29.89
C SER A 640 23.58 4.02 -29.38
N ASN A 641 24.37 5.08 -29.21
CA ASN A 641 23.94 6.50 -29.32
C ASN A 641 25.15 7.38 -29.62
#